data_AF-A0A0W0WND2-F1
#
_entry.id   AF-A0A0W0WND2-F1
#
_cell.length_a   1.000
_cell.length_b   1.000
_cell.length_c   1.000
_cell.angle_alpha   90.00
_cell.angle_beta   90.00
_cell.angle_gamma   90.00
#
_symmetry.space_group_name_H-M   'P 1'
#
loop_
_entity.id
_entity.type
_entity.pdbx_description
1 polymer ?
#
loop_
_entity_poly.entity_id
_entity_poly.type
_entity_poly.pdbx_seq_one_letter_code
_entity_poly.pdbx_strand_id
1 'polypeptide(L)'
;MCPPTSETASFFFLGTSQHRVTNKNAITALYRATKRNYKDSDPELSSHVCLFDGVGSNPQGKSSDPKHLSDHKYSQEKRKANPMPGRYIYNVETRKKILIETTVLPQNIKDLMKRLSGTVAGEGIDELLFEAILRLEQLKEEGKFPKHINLHGFSRGADTCVRLANLLNDLYPELKVNLFLIDHVSGPGHSADPQAYTIPANVQHFESVTMLHEYRPYFDPQDKSRYVFTSPTTTEATFKVYPGGHGKGMNLGNSDKSNQVARLLHDDLFRFAKKTGSLDEGQTPPDINKEVEFRVYEPQQVDPLEDEERFRLYTEILENWGDYSAGVRLNTRNILQQYELNPLHRLFVNQEHAELFAALYPNTYKWFYRNAENSLGQMEDLQEKVNSELNALKDATQKAPLFYERFCEFHKIKDTSFPGPGFLPAYSDHKSGTPLVNDELSYLKHAINSIINYENNHRKYYSFDNEVAIRVLKNTLKKVELFPPDQACHILRNSINSSLAYLKGEGHKQYLYHQLSKVKLELGPRRIDFDKIIEKYFKDSDTEEPSQEKNYLDEVSKTLEQIEQSELTYLQKSLEAKKIINQAVLYLEQQYGKDEEKVLKKLINELNQLTVPSFDTPSLAFETAKLFAAYNKRNLFLEMAHKILSKVTPIKLPFVSPEKSAISKEIYEKLESLDSQGEGNDLKKISDILSLGQTQLHMHYQNHFREHHYLNKGEFDKILMMAKKRVIEQMTGFSIAKNTESIEQDQPDSDEFESFRFN
;
A
#
# COMPACT_ATOMS: atom_id res chain seq x y z
N MET A 1 -2.63 27.32 6.42
CA MET A 1 -3.85 26.68 6.95
C MET A 1 -4.61 26.10 5.77
N CYS A 2 -4.66 24.78 5.65
CA CYS A 2 -5.51 24.13 4.64
C CYS A 2 -6.67 23.48 5.39
N PRO A 3 -7.91 23.97 5.24
CA PRO A 3 -9.10 23.27 5.72
C PRO A 3 -9.23 21.90 5.02
N PRO A 4 -10.04 20.96 5.53
CA PRO A 4 -10.29 19.71 4.85
C PRO A 4 -10.96 20.05 3.51
N THR A 5 -10.32 19.67 2.42
CA THR A 5 -10.78 19.97 1.07
C THR A 5 -11.74 18.89 0.60
N SER A 6 -12.55 19.19 -0.42
CA SER A 6 -13.34 18.20 -1.17
C SER A 6 -12.50 17.07 -1.79
N GLU A 7 -11.16 17.17 -1.69
CA GLU A 7 -10.21 16.22 -2.22
C GLU A 7 -10.01 14.97 -1.35
N THR A 8 -10.53 14.92 -0.12
CA THR A 8 -10.35 13.75 0.78
C THR A 8 -11.67 13.17 1.28
N ALA A 9 -11.87 11.86 1.10
CA ALA A 9 -12.95 11.09 1.72
C ALA A 9 -12.43 10.19 2.86
N SER A 10 -13.25 9.93 3.87
CA SER A 10 -12.88 9.10 5.04
C SER A 10 -13.94 8.05 5.34
N PHE A 11 -13.60 6.78 5.13
CA PHE A 11 -14.49 5.64 5.35
C PHE A 11 -14.01 4.80 6.55
N PHE A 12 -14.95 4.48 7.44
CA PHE A 12 -14.70 3.81 8.71
C PHE A 12 -15.48 2.48 8.76
N PHE A 13 -14.80 1.37 9.00
CA PHE A 13 -15.38 0.03 9.01
C PHE A 13 -15.27 -0.61 10.39
N LEU A 14 -16.41 -0.88 11.02
CA LEU A 14 -16.46 -1.54 12.32
C LEU A 14 -16.13 -3.04 12.22
N GLY A 15 -15.66 -3.60 13.33
CA GLY A 15 -15.31 -5.01 13.39
C GLY A 15 -16.51 -5.93 13.48
N THR A 16 -16.23 -7.23 13.35
CA THR A 16 -17.20 -8.31 13.53
C THR A 16 -18.26 -8.02 14.60
N SER A 17 -19.52 -8.12 14.23
CA SER A 17 -20.68 -7.99 15.12
C SER A 17 -20.78 -6.65 15.87
N GLN A 18 -20.01 -5.63 15.48
CA GLN A 18 -20.09 -4.28 16.03
C GLN A 18 -21.06 -3.41 15.22
N HIS A 19 -22.10 -2.92 15.88
CA HIS A 19 -23.06 -2.00 15.29
C HIS A 19 -22.90 -0.61 15.90
N ARG A 20 -22.97 0.46 15.10
CA ARG A 20 -22.81 1.86 15.56
C ARG A 20 -23.78 2.29 16.66
N VAL A 21 -24.90 1.59 16.79
CA VAL A 21 -25.92 1.83 17.84
C VAL A 21 -25.51 1.16 19.15
N THR A 22 -24.92 -0.03 19.09
CA THR A 22 -24.64 -0.88 20.26
C THR A 22 -23.19 -0.84 20.70
N ASN A 23 -22.30 -0.18 19.95
CA ASN A 23 -20.86 -0.15 20.21
C ASN A 23 -20.31 1.27 20.07
N LYS A 24 -19.41 1.62 21.00
CA LYS A 24 -18.46 2.72 20.86
C LYS A 24 -17.05 2.17 21.01
N ASN A 25 -16.15 2.71 20.20
CA ASN A 25 -14.74 2.38 20.15
C ASN A 25 -13.94 3.48 19.45
N ALA A 26 -12.62 3.32 19.41
CA ALA A 26 -11.70 4.24 18.74
C ALA A 26 -12.13 4.61 17.29
N ILE A 27 -12.58 3.64 16.48
CA ILE A 27 -13.08 3.89 15.11
C ILE A 27 -14.31 4.81 15.13
N THR A 28 -15.29 4.55 16.01
CA THR A 28 -16.48 5.42 16.11
C THR A 28 -16.16 6.80 16.69
N ALA A 29 -15.16 6.91 17.58
CA ALA A 29 -14.72 8.17 18.15
C ALA A 29 -14.10 9.05 17.06
N LEU A 30 -13.18 8.47 16.29
CA LEU A 30 -12.55 9.15 15.16
C LEU A 30 -13.55 9.54 14.08
N TYR A 31 -14.46 8.63 13.69
CA TYR A 31 -15.54 8.95 12.74
C TYR A 31 -16.37 10.17 13.18
N ARG A 32 -16.72 10.27 14.48
CA ARG A 32 -17.50 11.41 14.98
C ARG A 32 -16.70 12.71 14.94
N ALA A 33 -15.42 12.67 15.29
CA ALA A 33 -14.52 13.81 15.20
C ALA A 33 -14.34 14.26 13.74
N THR A 34 -14.00 13.35 12.82
CA THR A 34 -13.87 13.63 11.39
C THR A 34 -15.16 14.17 10.79
N LYS A 35 -16.30 13.56 11.11
CA LYS A 35 -17.60 14.04 10.61
C LYS A 35 -17.95 15.43 11.10
N ARG A 36 -17.58 15.76 12.34
CA ARG A 36 -17.74 17.11 12.90
C ARG A 36 -16.80 18.08 12.20
N ASN A 37 -15.51 17.76 12.10
CA ASN A 37 -14.50 18.57 11.41
C ASN A 37 -14.97 18.95 9.99
N TYR A 38 -15.35 17.96 9.18
CA TYR A 38 -15.82 18.18 7.82
C TYR A 38 -17.06 19.07 7.78
N LYS A 39 -18.05 18.81 8.65
CA LYS A 39 -19.29 19.59 8.71
C LYS A 39 -19.04 21.05 9.13
N ASP A 40 -18.12 21.27 10.06
CA ASP A 40 -17.80 22.59 10.58
C ASP A 40 -17.00 23.41 9.54
N SER A 41 -16.23 22.75 8.68
CA SER A 41 -15.53 23.38 7.55
C SER A 41 -16.47 23.69 6.38
N ASP A 42 -17.24 22.70 5.92
CA ASP A 42 -18.27 22.85 4.89
C ASP A 42 -19.36 21.77 5.08
N PRO A 43 -20.62 22.14 5.36
CA PRO A 43 -21.72 21.19 5.53
C PRO A 43 -21.87 20.16 4.39
N GLU A 44 -21.52 20.52 3.16
CA GLU A 44 -21.61 19.63 1.99
C GLU A 44 -20.59 18.47 2.04
N LEU A 45 -19.44 18.70 2.68
CA LEU A 45 -18.37 17.70 2.85
C LEU A 45 -18.75 16.59 3.83
N SER A 46 -19.85 16.72 4.58
CA SER A 46 -20.33 15.64 5.45
C SER A 46 -20.65 14.34 4.67
N SER A 47 -20.87 14.44 3.36
CA SER A 47 -21.06 13.30 2.45
C SER A 47 -19.77 12.49 2.18
N HIS A 48 -18.59 13.10 2.34
CA HIS A 48 -17.28 12.46 2.20
C HIS A 48 -16.91 11.57 3.38
N VAL A 49 -17.69 11.59 4.47
CA VAL A 49 -17.40 10.85 5.72
C VAL A 49 -18.45 9.78 5.96
N CYS A 50 -18.04 8.52 5.85
CA CYS A 50 -18.95 7.36 5.95
C CYS A 50 -18.53 6.35 7.01
N LEU A 51 -19.50 5.90 7.81
CA LEU A 51 -19.34 4.78 8.74
C LEU A 51 -20.08 3.58 8.19
N PHE A 52 -19.46 2.41 8.25
CA PHE A 52 -19.97 1.11 7.85
C PHE A 52 -20.02 0.19 9.08
N ASP A 53 -21.17 -0.43 9.33
CA ASP A 53 -21.34 -1.36 10.45
C ASP A 53 -20.64 -2.69 10.15
N GLY A 54 -20.21 -3.39 11.19
CA GLY A 54 -19.47 -4.62 11.03
C GLY A 54 -20.34 -5.76 10.54
N VAL A 55 -19.75 -6.69 9.79
CA VAL A 55 -20.45 -7.90 9.34
C VAL A 55 -20.98 -8.71 10.52
N GLY A 56 -22.17 -9.28 10.35
CA GLY A 56 -22.88 -10.00 11.43
C GLY A 56 -23.31 -9.13 12.61
N SER A 57 -23.32 -7.80 12.47
CA SER A 57 -23.78 -6.88 13.52
C SER A 57 -25.31 -6.82 13.60
N ASN A 58 -25.82 -6.61 14.82
CA ASN A 58 -27.26 -6.55 15.05
C ASN A 58 -27.67 -5.18 15.62
N PRO A 59 -28.51 -4.40 14.91
CA PRO A 59 -29.00 -3.11 15.40
C PRO A 59 -29.90 -3.22 16.64
N GLN A 60 -30.46 -4.40 16.94
CA GLN A 60 -31.48 -4.56 17.98
C GLN A 60 -30.95 -4.64 19.43
N GLY A 61 -29.64 -4.58 19.65
CA GLY A 61 -29.05 -4.62 21.00
C GLY A 61 -29.35 -3.38 21.87
N LYS A 62 -28.89 -3.41 23.13
CA LYS A 62 -28.95 -2.25 24.03
C LYS A 62 -28.14 -1.09 23.44
N SER A 63 -28.67 0.13 23.54
CA SER A 63 -27.99 1.35 23.08
C SER A 63 -26.69 1.55 23.85
N SER A 64 -25.62 1.91 23.14
CA SER A 64 -24.33 2.31 23.74
C SER A 64 -24.28 3.77 24.19
N ASP A 65 -25.39 4.50 24.05
CA ASP A 65 -25.54 5.87 24.51
C ASP A 65 -26.29 5.92 25.85
N PRO A 66 -25.62 6.30 26.96
CA PRO A 66 -26.24 6.39 28.28
C PRO A 66 -27.46 7.33 28.31
N LYS A 67 -27.46 8.39 27.49
CA LYS A 67 -28.56 9.37 27.42
C LYS A 67 -29.83 8.82 26.76
N HIS A 68 -29.72 7.70 26.04
CA HIS A 68 -30.82 7.08 25.30
C HIS A 68 -31.04 5.62 25.71
N LEU A 69 -30.63 5.22 26.92
CA LEU A 69 -30.95 3.90 27.47
C LEU A 69 -32.48 3.69 27.63
N SER A 70 -33.23 4.77 27.87
CA SER A 70 -34.69 4.77 28.05
C SER A 70 -35.49 5.28 26.83
N ASP A 71 -34.83 5.89 25.84
CA ASP A 71 -35.50 6.47 24.66
C ASP A 71 -35.57 5.45 23.51
N HIS A 72 -36.58 4.60 23.59
CA HIS A 72 -36.85 3.56 22.58
C HIS A 72 -37.07 4.13 21.17
N LYS A 73 -37.56 5.36 21.03
CA LYS A 73 -37.96 5.93 19.73
C LYS A 73 -36.76 6.45 18.93
N TYR A 74 -35.85 7.19 19.57
CA TYR A 74 -34.60 7.66 18.94
C TYR A 74 -33.69 6.50 18.51
N SER A 75 -33.67 5.42 19.31
CA SER A 75 -32.96 4.20 18.95
C SER A 75 -33.58 3.53 17.73
N GLN A 76 -34.90 3.47 17.61
CA GLN A 76 -35.58 2.80 16.49
C GLN A 76 -35.34 3.45 15.12
N GLU A 77 -35.32 4.78 15.02
CA GLU A 77 -35.06 5.46 13.73
C GLU A 77 -33.62 5.20 13.24
N LYS A 78 -32.63 5.30 14.13
CA LYS A 78 -31.24 4.99 13.79
C LYS A 78 -31.05 3.52 13.40
N ARG A 79 -31.76 2.59 14.06
CA ARG A 79 -31.76 1.16 13.71
C ARG A 79 -32.35 0.91 12.33
N LYS A 80 -33.45 1.59 11.97
CA LYS A 80 -34.06 1.49 10.64
C LYS A 80 -33.15 2.10 9.55
N ALA A 81 -32.48 3.21 9.86
CA ALA A 81 -31.56 3.87 8.94
C ALA A 81 -30.25 3.10 8.70
N ASN A 82 -29.85 2.24 9.65
CA ASN A 82 -28.62 1.44 9.58
C ASN A 82 -28.95 -0.02 9.89
N PRO A 83 -29.51 -0.76 8.93
CA PRO A 83 -29.75 -2.19 9.07
C PRO A 83 -28.47 -3.01 8.96
N MET A 84 -28.56 -4.30 9.31
CA MET A 84 -27.45 -5.26 9.25
C MET A 84 -26.85 -5.34 7.83
N PRO A 85 -25.50 -5.31 7.69
CA PRO A 85 -24.83 -5.57 6.40
C PRO A 85 -25.32 -6.85 5.73
N GLY A 86 -25.48 -6.82 4.41
CA GLY A 86 -26.06 -7.93 3.63
C GLY A 86 -27.59 -8.02 3.67
N ARG A 87 -28.29 -7.12 4.40
CA ARG A 87 -29.76 -7.06 4.49
C ARG A 87 -30.36 -5.75 3.97
N TYR A 88 -29.58 -4.97 3.24
CA TYR A 88 -30.04 -3.74 2.60
C TYR A 88 -29.35 -3.51 1.25
N ILE A 89 -29.90 -2.57 0.49
CA ILE A 89 -29.23 -1.94 -0.64
C ILE A 89 -29.15 -0.43 -0.41
N TYR A 90 -28.04 0.19 -0.80
CA TYR A 90 -27.89 1.64 -0.72
C TYR A 90 -28.52 2.28 -1.96
N ASN A 91 -29.50 3.17 -1.76
CA ASN A 91 -30.09 3.95 -2.83
C ASN A 91 -29.31 5.25 -2.97
N VAL A 92 -28.65 5.42 -4.12
CA VAL A 92 -27.80 6.58 -4.42
C VAL A 92 -28.59 7.89 -4.49
N GLU A 93 -29.79 7.89 -5.08
CA GLU A 93 -30.61 9.11 -5.23
C GLU A 93 -31.11 9.66 -3.89
N THR A 94 -31.56 8.77 -3.00
CA THR A 94 -32.14 9.15 -1.69
C THR A 94 -31.12 9.14 -0.55
N ARG A 95 -29.92 8.60 -0.78
CA ARG A 95 -28.86 8.37 0.22
C ARG A 95 -29.29 7.52 1.40
N LYS A 96 -30.26 6.62 1.20
CA LYS A 96 -30.85 5.78 2.26
C LYS A 96 -30.60 4.30 2.00
N LYS A 97 -30.52 3.54 3.09
CA LYS A 97 -30.47 2.08 3.06
C LYS A 97 -31.90 1.54 2.99
N ILE A 98 -32.20 0.80 1.92
CA ILE A 98 -33.49 0.14 1.71
C ILE A 98 -33.35 -1.32 2.15
N LEU A 99 -34.17 -1.75 3.10
CA LEU A 99 -34.21 -3.13 3.55
C LEU A 99 -34.62 -4.06 2.39
N ILE A 100 -33.94 -5.20 2.31
CA ILE A 100 -34.25 -6.25 1.34
C ILE A 100 -34.63 -7.53 2.08
N GLU A 101 -35.82 -8.04 1.78
CA GLU A 101 -36.33 -9.29 2.37
C GLU A 101 -35.91 -10.52 1.55
N THR A 102 -35.38 -10.32 0.33
CA THR A 102 -35.03 -11.39 -0.60
C THR A 102 -33.56 -11.79 -0.51
N THR A 103 -33.27 -13.07 -0.78
CA THR A 103 -31.91 -13.62 -0.86
C THR A 103 -31.28 -13.47 -2.25
N VAL A 104 -32.07 -13.11 -3.27
CA VAL A 104 -31.63 -13.01 -4.67
C VAL A 104 -30.75 -11.77 -4.92
N LEU A 105 -31.07 -10.64 -4.30
CA LEU A 105 -30.29 -9.41 -4.48
C LEU A 105 -28.88 -9.50 -3.88
N PRO A 106 -28.68 -10.00 -2.65
CA PRO A 106 -27.34 -10.27 -2.10
C PRO A 106 -26.53 -11.20 -3.00
N GLN A 107 -27.14 -12.23 -3.59
CA GLN A 107 -26.44 -13.14 -4.50
C GLN A 107 -25.97 -12.43 -5.79
N ASN A 108 -26.81 -11.58 -6.39
CA ASN A 108 -26.40 -10.80 -7.57
C ASN A 108 -25.24 -9.84 -7.26
N ILE A 109 -25.22 -9.25 -6.05
CA ILE A 109 -24.11 -8.40 -5.60
C ILE A 109 -22.83 -9.23 -5.46
N LYS A 110 -22.91 -10.42 -4.85
CA LYS A 110 -21.76 -11.34 -4.73
C LYS A 110 -21.24 -11.78 -6.08
N ASP A 111 -22.12 -12.11 -7.02
CA ASP A 111 -21.73 -12.51 -8.37
C ASP A 111 -21.04 -11.35 -9.12
N LEU A 112 -21.52 -10.12 -8.93
CA LEU A 112 -20.88 -8.91 -9.45
C LEU A 112 -19.48 -8.73 -8.82
N MET A 113 -19.39 -8.76 -7.48
CA MET A 113 -18.12 -8.59 -6.79
C MET A 113 -17.13 -9.66 -7.21
N LYS A 114 -17.53 -10.93 -7.32
CA LYS A 114 -16.71 -12.01 -7.84
C LYS A 114 -16.17 -11.74 -9.24
N ARG A 115 -16.98 -11.17 -10.14
CA ARG A 115 -16.54 -10.82 -11.50
C ARG A 115 -15.51 -9.69 -11.51
N LEU A 116 -15.64 -8.73 -10.60
CA LEU A 116 -14.70 -7.59 -10.50
C LEU A 116 -13.40 -7.98 -9.80
N SER A 117 -13.51 -8.81 -8.77
CA SER A 117 -12.49 -9.03 -7.74
C SER A 117 -11.84 -10.42 -7.83
N GLY A 118 -12.45 -11.35 -8.58
CA GLY A 118 -12.03 -12.75 -8.70
C GLY A 118 -12.40 -13.64 -7.52
N THR A 119 -12.84 -13.07 -6.39
CA THR A 119 -13.14 -13.80 -5.14
C THR A 119 -14.45 -13.34 -4.52
N VAL A 120 -15.05 -14.17 -3.67
CA VAL A 120 -16.23 -13.78 -2.87
C VAL A 120 -15.77 -13.68 -1.44
N ALA A 121 -15.92 -12.49 -0.84
CA ALA A 121 -15.55 -12.29 0.56
C ALA A 121 -16.60 -12.88 1.51
N GLY A 122 -17.88 -12.80 1.16
CA GLY A 122 -18.97 -13.37 1.93
C GLY A 122 -19.37 -12.53 3.16
N GLU A 123 -20.26 -13.10 3.97
CA GLU A 123 -20.68 -12.57 5.30
C GLU A 123 -21.25 -11.13 5.36
N GLY A 124 -21.49 -10.49 4.22
CA GLY A 124 -21.92 -9.09 4.15
C GLY A 124 -20.84 -8.13 3.65
N ILE A 125 -19.59 -8.59 3.47
CA ILE A 125 -18.47 -7.75 2.99
C ILE A 125 -18.73 -7.28 1.56
N ASP A 126 -19.17 -8.17 0.67
CA ASP A 126 -19.44 -7.83 -0.74
C ASP A 126 -20.48 -6.70 -0.86
N GLU A 127 -21.49 -6.67 0.02
CA GLU A 127 -22.49 -5.60 0.09
C GLU A 127 -21.94 -4.30 0.68
N LEU A 128 -20.99 -4.36 1.62
CA LEU A 128 -20.27 -3.18 2.12
C LEU A 128 -19.39 -2.56 1.03
N LEU A 129 -18.67 -3.40 0.26
CA LEU A 129 -17.90 -2.97 -0.90
C LEU A 129 -18.80 -2.34 -1.95
N PHE A 130 -19.94 -2.97 -2.26
CA PHE A 130 -20.93 -2.41 -3.18
C PHE A 130 -21.43 -1.03 -2.73
N GLU A 131 -21.83 -0.86 -1.46
CA GLU A 131 -22.22 0.45 -0.92
C GLU A 131 -21.09 1.47 -1.02
N ALA A 132 -19.85 1.10 -0.70
CA ALA A 132 -18.71 2.02 -0.73
C ALA A 132 -18.45 2.56 -2.15
N ILE A 133 -18.49 1.69 -3.17
CA ILE A 133 -18.33 2.13 -4.56
C ILE A 133 -19.52 3.00 -5.02
N LEU A 134 -20.76 2.64 -4.68
CA LEU A 134 -21.93 3.47 -5.00
C LEU A 134 -21.86 4.87 -4.40
N ARG A 135 -21.31 5.00 -3.17
CA ARG A 135 -21.10 6.31 -2.54
C ARG A 135 -20.04 7.14 -3.28
N LEU A 136 -18.98 6.51 -3.77
CA LEU A 136 -17.96 7.19 -4.57
C LEU A 136 -18.48 7.61 -5.95
N GLU A 137 -19.26 6.76 -6.61
CA GLU A 137 -19.93 7.12 -7.87
C GLU A 137 -20.90 8.28 -7.68
N GLN A 138 -21.66 8.31 -6.58
CA GLN A 138 -22.48 9.45 -6.23
C GLN A 138 -21.66 10.75 -6.09
N LEU A 139 -20.52 10.71 -5.38
CA LEU A 139 -19.63 11.87 -5.29
C LEU A 139 -19.07 12.27 -6.66
N LYS A 140 -18.82 11.31 -7.55
CA LYS A 140 -18.37 11.55 -8.92
C LYS A 140 -19.42 12.29 -9.76
N GLU A 141 -20.66 11.83 -9.73
CA GLU A 141 -21.78 12.47 -10.44
C GLU A 141 -22.03 13.89 -9.95
N GLU A 142 -21.78 14.15 -8.67
CA GLU A 142 -21.93 15.48 -8.05
C GLU A 142 -20.72 16.41 -8.30
N GLY A 143 -19.71 15.97 -9.06
CA GLY A 143 -18.48 16.75 -9.30
C GLY A 143 -17.59 16.88 -8.06
N LYS A 144 -17.75 15.98 -7.08
CA LYS A 144 -17.10 16.01 -5.75
C LYS A 144 -16.23 14.77 -5.50
N PHE A 145 -15.75 14.13 -6.56
CA PHE A 145 -14.92 12.94 -6.44
C PHE A 145 -13.61 13.28 -5.71
N PRO A 146 -13.23 12.51 -4.67
CA PRO A 146 -12.03 12.80 -3.92
C PRO A 146 -10.77 12.42 -4.71
N LYS A 147 -9.64 13.07 -4.41
CA LYS A 147 -8.29 12.67 -4.83
C LYS A 147 -7.69 11.61 -3.91
N HIS A 148 -8.11 11.60 -2.64
CA HIS A 148 -7.63 10.72 -1.58
C HIS A 148 -8.80 10.06 -0.84
N ILE A 149 -8.63 8.80 -0.44
CA ILE A 149 -9.56 8.12 0.45
C ILE A 149 -8.83 7.45 1.62
N ASN A 150 -9.28 7.74 2.82
CA ASN A 150 -8.77 7.17 4.05
C ASN A 150 -9.69 6.04 4.50
N LEU A 151 -9.13 4.85 4.69
CA LEU A 151 -9.84 3.63 5.05
C LEU A 151 -9.36 3.17 6.43
N HIS A 152 -10.25 3.28 7.42
CA HIS A 152 -9.97 2.90 8.81
C HIS A 152 -10.80 1.67 9.17
N GLY A 153 -10.15 0.60 9.65
CA GLY A 153 -10.84 -0.66 9.91
C GLY A 153 -10.35 -1.38 11.15
N PHE A 154 -11.25 -2.13 11.80
CA PHE A 154 -10.94 -3.05 12.89
C PHE A 154 -11.43 -4.47 12.54
N SER A 155 -10.67 -5.52 12.87
CA SER A 155 -11.10 -6.92 12.66
C SER A 155 -11.44 -7.21 11.19
N ARG A 156 -12.60 -7.83 10.90
CA ARG A 156 -13.15 -7.97 9.53
C ARG A 156 -13.45 -6.63 8.83
N GLY A 157 -13.58 -5.54 9.58
CA GLY A 157 -13.64 -4.20 9.02
C GLY A 157 -12.31 -3.78 8.38
N ALA A 158 -11.17 -4.17 8.97
CA ALA A 158 -9.85 -3.96 8.37
C ALA A 158 -9.66 -4.83 7.10
N ASP A 159 -10.17 -6.06 7.11
CA ASP A 159 -10.21 -6.91 5.90
C ASP A 159 -11.04 -6.27 4.77
N THR A 160 -12.19 -5.70 5.12
CA THR A 160 -13.00 -4.92 4.17
C THR A 160 -12.21 -3.73 3.61
N CYS A 161 -11.40 -3.04 4.42
CA CYS A 161 -10.56 -1.94 3.94
C CYS A 161 -9.52 -2.38 2.92
N VAL A 162 -8.82 -3.51 3.14
CA VAL A 162 -7.81 -4.00 2.19
C VAL A 162 -8.46 -4.49 0.89
N ARG A 163 -9.59 -5.18 0.99
CA ARG A 163 -10.38 -5.57 -0.19
C ARG A 163 -10.87 -4.36 -0.97
N LEU A 164 -11.35 -3.34 -0.27
CA LEU A 164 -11.77 -2.09 -0.90
C LEU A 164 -10.58 -1.37 -1.56
N ALA A 165 -9.41 -1.32 -0.94
CA ALA A 165 -8.21 -0.74 -1.56
C ALA A 165 -7.87 -1.43 -2.89
N ASN A 166 -7.91 -2.77 -2.93
CA ASN A 166 -7.70 -3.54 -4.16
C ASN A 166 -8.79 -3.25 -5.20
N LEU A 167 -10.06 -3.20 -4.79
CA LEU A 167 -11.16 -2.87 -5.70
C LEU A 167 -11.05 -1.44 -6.24
N LEU A 168 -10.63 -0.49 -5.42
CA LEU A 168 -10.39 0.90 -5.84
C LEU A 168 -9.19 0.99 -6.77
N ASN A 169 -8.13 0.22 -6.56
CA ASN A 169 -7.01 0.15 -7.49
C ASN A 169 -7.42 -0.40 -8.87
N ASP A 170 -8.40 -1.30 -8.88
CA ASP A 170 -8.95 -1.91 -10.08
C ASP A 170 -9.97 -1.02 -10.80
N LEU A 171 -10.69 -0.16 -10.08
CA LEU A 171 -11.73 0.72 -10.64
C LEU A 171 -11.25 2.16 -10.87
N TYR A 172 -10.47 2.73 -9.95
CA TYR A 172 -9.95 4.09 -9.96
C TYR A 172 -8.45 4.07 -9.59
N PRO A 173 -7.57 3.54 -10.45
CA PRO A 173 -6.13 3.45 -10.17
C PRO A 173 -5.47 4.81 -9.84
N GLU A 174 -6.10 5.93 -10.23
CA GLU A 174 -5.72 7.30 -9.92
C GLU A 174 -6.06 7.74 -8.49
N LEU A 175 -7.03 7.10 -7.84
CA LEU A 175 -7.48 7.44 -6.49
C LEU A 175 -6.47 6.95 -5.46
N LYS A 176 -5.87 7.88 -4.72
CA LYS A 176 -4.88 7.58 -3.69
C LYS A 176 -5.57 7.06 -2.43
N VAL A 177 -5.09 5.95 -1.88
CA VAL A 177 -5.68 5.27 -0.72
C VAL A 177 -4.73 5.32 0.47
N ASN A 178 -5.27 5.54 1.66
CA ASN A 178 -4.56 5.41 2.92
C ASN A 178 -5.27 4.38 3.79
N LEU A 179 -4.51 3.48 4.42
CA LEU A 179 -5.03 2.36 5.21
C LEU A 179 -4.55 2.47 6.65
N PHE A 180 -5.49 2.47 7.60
CA PHE A 180 -5.21 2.24 9.02
C PHE A 180 -5.98 1.02 9.52
N LEU A 181 -5.26 -0.05 9.82
CA LEU A 181 -5.81 -1.37 10.07
C LEU A 181 -5.52 -1.82 11.50
N ILE A 182 -6.58 -2.13 12.25
CA ILE A 182 -6.48 -2.61 13.63
C ILE A 182 -6.86 -4.09 13.68
N ASP A 183 -5.89 -4.91 14.04
CA ASP A 183 -5.98 -6.35 14.18
C ASP A 183 -6.74 -7.02 13.03
N HIS A 184 -6.17 -6.91 11.83
CA HIS A 184 -6.75 -7.36 10.58
C HIS A 184 -6.96 -8.87 10.55
N VAL A 185 -8.21 -9.32 10.68
CA VAL A 185 -8.60 -10.74 10.62
C VAL A 185 -9.59 -10.95 9.49
N SER A 186 -9.19 -11.72 8.47
CA SER A 186 -10.00 -12.00 7.27
C SER A 186 -11.18 -12.95 7.49
N GLY A 187 -11.17 -13.69 8.60
CA GLY A 187 -12.15 -14.72 8.90
C GLY A 187 -11.79 -16.09 8.32
N PRO A 188 -12.53 -17.14 8.72
CA PRO A 188 -12.20 -18.52 8.37
C PRO A 188 -12.19 -18.75 6.84
N GLY A 189 -11.09 -19.27 6.31
CA GLY A 189 -10.97 -19.64 4.89
C GLY A 189 -10.64 -18.49 3.94
N HIS A 190 -10.58 -17.25 4.42
CA HIS A 190 -10.42 -16.05 3.58
C HIS A 190 -9.02 -15.43 3.66
N SER A 191 -8.15 -15.91 4.55
CA SER A 191 -6.80 -15.35 4.74
C SER A 191 -5.86 -15.55 3.55
N ALA A 192 -6.18 -16.50 2.66
CA ALA A 192 -5.42 -16.77 1.43
C ALA A 192 -6.02 -16.08 0.19
N ASP A 193 -7.06 -15.27 0.34
CA ASP A 193 -7.59 -14.47 -0.76
C ASP A 193 -6.58 -13.36 -1.11
N PRO A 194 -6.16 -13.20 -2.37
CA PRO A 194 -5.20 -12.15 -2.75
C PRO A 194 -5.59 -10.75 -2.28
N GLN A 195 -6.89 -10.46 -2.28
CA GLN A 195 -7.43 -9.16 -1.87
C GLN A 195 -7.44 -8.92 -0.36
N ALA A 196 -7.16 -9.94 0.43
CA ALA A 196 -7.01 -9.84 1.87
C ALA A 196 -5.58 -9.49 2.29
N TYR A 197 -4.57 -9.74 1.45
CA TYR A 197 -3.16 -9.52 1.83
C TYR A 197 -2.37 -8.65 0.85
N THR A 198 -2.89 -8.39 -0.35
CA THR A 198 -2.21 -7.52 -1.32
C THR A 198 -2.45 -6.05 -0.96
N ILE A 199 -1.36 -5.29 -0.82
CA ILE A 199 -1.39 -3.84 -0.66
C ILE A 199 -1.11 -3.23 -2.05
N PRO A 200 -2.13 -2.67 -2.72
CA PRO A 200 -2.02 -2.23 -4.10
C PRO A 200 -1.27 -0.89 -4.26
N ALA A 201 -0.86 -0.60 -5.49
CA ALA A 201 0.02 0.52 -5.85
C ALA A 201 -0.58 1.90 -5.59
N ASN A 202 -1.91 2.01 -5.51
CA ASN A 202 -2.59 3.25 -5.18
C ASN A 202 -2.57 3.57 -3.67
N VAL A 203 -2.06 2.67 -2.82
CA VAL A 203 -1.89 2.92 -1.39
C VAL A 203 -0.64 3.77 -1.14
N GLN A 204 -0.82 4.95 -0.56
CA GLN A 204 0.29 5.85 -0.19
C GLN A 204 0.78 5.61 1.23
N HIS A 205 -0.15 5.52 2.19
CA HIS A 205 0.16 5.25 3.59
C HIS A 205 -0.53 3.97 4.05
N PHE A 206 0.24 3.04 4.60
CA PHE A 206 -0.21 1.78 5.16
C PHE A 206 0.24 1.66 6.61
N GLU A 207 -0.70 1.65 7.54
CA GLU A 207 -0.45 1.36 8.95
C GLU A 207 -1.27 0.15 9.41
N SER A 208 -0.58 -0.86 9.93
CA SER A 208 -1.21 -2.06 10.47
C SER A 208 -0.75 -2.31 11.90
N VAL A 209 -1.73 -2.36 12.80
CA VAL A 209 -1.55 -2.64 14.22
C VAL A 209 -2.06 -4.05 14.51
N THR A 210 -1.24 -4.90 15.12
CA THR A 210 -1.58 -6.30 15.44
C THR A 210 -1.51 -6.57 16.94
N MET A 211 -2.49 -7.29 17.47
CA MET A 211 -2.54 -7.67 18.89
C MET A 211 -1.79 -8.99 19.13
N LEU A 212 -0.84 -9.02 20.07
CA LEU A 212 0.01 -10.20 20.28
C LEU A 212 -0.71 -11.35 21.03
N HIS A 213 -1.56 -11.02 22.00
CA HIS A 213 -2.12 -11.96 22.98
C HIS A 213 -3.59 -12.30 22.70
N GLU A 214 -3.97 -12.32 21.43
CA GLU A 214 -5.26 -12.90 21.02
C GLU A 214 -5.08 -14.39 20.76
N TYR A 215 -5.76 -15.20 21.57
CA TYR A 215 -5.55 -16.64 21.62
C TYR A 215 -6.71 -17.47 21.08
N ARG A 216 -7.80 -16.86 20.58
CA ARG A 216 -8.92 -17.62 20.02
C ARG A 216 -8.51 -18.30 18.71
N PRO A 217 -8.91 -19.56 18.47
CA PRO A 217 -8.79 -20.18 17.17
C PRO A 217 -9.50 -19.35 16.09
N TYR A 218 -8.97 -19.36 14.86
CA TYR A 218 -9.50 -18.62 13.70
C TYR A 218 -9.42 -17.08 13.81
N PHE A 219 -8.70 -16.56 14.80
CA PHE A 219 -8.36 -15.14 14.92
C PHE A 219 -6.91 -14.87 14.46
N ASP A 220 -6.32 -15.70 13.61
CA ASP A 220 -5.00 -15.39 13.04
C ASP A 220 -5.10 -14.19 12.10
N PRO A 221 -4.27 -13.16 12.30
CA PRO A 221 -4.36 -11.93 11.52
C PRO A 221 -3.57 -12.04 10.22
N GLN A 222 -3.81 -11.10 9.30
CA GLN A 222 -2.78 -10.72 8.35
C GLN A 222 -1.68 -9.96 9.09
N ASP A 223 -0.42 -10.21 8.75
CA ASP A 223 0.74 -9.58 9.37
C ASP A 223 1.83 -9.27 8.33
N LYS A 224 2.95 -8.66 8.75
CA LYS A 224 4.08 -8.29 7.88
C LYS A 224 4.61 -9.46 7.05
N SER A 225 4.49 -10.70 7.53
CA SER A 225 4.94 -11.89 6.79
C SER A 225 3.95 -12.36 5.74
N ARG A 226 2.70 -11.88 5.76
CA ARG A 226 1.65 -12.24 4.80
C ARG A 226 1.35 -11.12 3.80
N TYR A 227 1.51 -9.85 4.19
CA TYR A 227 1.25 -8.74 3.26
C TYR A 227 2.17 -8.78 2.04
N VAL A 228 1.61 -8.46 0.87
CA VAL A 228 2.32 -8.36 -0.41
C VAL A 228 2.17 -6.94 -0.94
N PHE A 229 3.26 -6.18 -0.98
CA PHE A 229 3.26 -4.81 -1.47
C PHE A 229 3.56 -4.79 -2.96
N THR A 230 2.69 -4.16 -3.76
CA THR A 230 2.94 -4.03 -5.20
C THR A 230 3.84 -2.83 -5.54
N SER A 231 4.03 -1.89 -4.60
CA SER A 231 4.85 -0.69 -4.79
C SER A 231 5.66 -0.36 -3.52
N PRO A 232 6.60 -1.25 -3.11
CA PRO A 232 7.32 -1.11 -1.85
C PRO A 232 8.29 0.09 -1.79
N THR A 233 8.57 0.72 -2.93
CA THR A 233 9.41 1.92 -3.07
C THR A 233 8.66 3.22 -2.84
N THR A 234 7.33 3.21 -2.88
CA THR A 234 6.50 4.42 -2.76
C THR A 234 5.48 4.34 -1.62
N THR A 235 4.94 3.16 -1.32
CA THR A 235 4.02 2.98 -0.19
C THR A 235 4.78 3.11 1.12
N GLU A 236 4.48 4.14 1.90
CA GLU A 236 4.97 4.27 3.26
C GLU A 236 4.27 3.25 4.16
N ALA A 237 5.05 2.43 4.86
CA ALA A 237 4.54 1.33 5.67
C ALA A 237 4.92 1.47 7.14
N THR A 238 3.97 1.16 8.02
CA THR A 238 4.16 1.05 9.47
C THR A 238 3.52 -0.24 9.95
N PHE A 239 4.30 -1.09 10.64
CA PHE A 239 3.80 -2.30 11.29
C PHE A 239 4.02 -2.17 12.79
N LYS A 240 2.93 -2.15 13.55
CA LYS A 240 2.97 -2.09 15.01
C LYS A 240 2.41 -3.37 15.58
N VAL A 241 3.04 -3.82 16.65
CA VAL A 241 2.49 -4.85 17.53
C VAL A 241 2.21 -4.21 18.89
N TYR A 242 1.10 -4.59 19.49
CA TYR A 242 0.77 -4.26 20.88
C TYR A 242 0.37 -5.51 21.63
N PRO A 243 0.68 -5.61 22.94
CA PRO A 243 0.24 -6.73 23.74
C PRO A 243 -1.26 -6.60 24.09
N GLY A 244 -1.93 -7.74 24.24
CA GLY A 244 -3.35 -7.83 24.59
C GLY A 244 -4.16 -8.65 23.60
N GLY A 245 -5.42 -8.92 23.94
CA GLY A 245 -6.37 -9.59 23.06
C GLY A 245 -6.96 -8.65 21.98
N HIS A 246 -7.78 -9.20 21.08
CA HIS A 246 -8.28 -8.53 19.86
C HIS A 246 -8.83 -7.11 20.07
N GLY A 247 -9.62 -6.89 21.13
CA GLY A 247 -10.26 -5.60 21.40
C GLY A 247 -9.46 -4.66 22.29
N LYS A 248 -8.23 -5.02 22.70
CA LYS A 248 -7.57 -4.37 23.84
C LYS A 248 -7.25 -2.90 23.62
N GLY A 249 -6.88 -2.51 22.40
CA GLY A 249 -6.63 -1.10 22.06
C GLY A 249 -7.88 -0.29 21.75
N MET A 250 -9.06 -0.91 21.66
CA MET A 250 -10.25 -0.23 21.12
C MET A 250 -10.92 0.73 22.10
N ASN A 251 -10.75 0.51 23.41
CA ASN A 251 -11.37 1.23 24.52
C ASN A 251 -10.45 1.18 25.75
N LEU A 252 -10.59 2.15 26.65
CA LEU A 252 -10.04 2.04 28.00
C LEU A 252 -10.86 1.02 28.79
N GLY A 253 -10.20 0.22 29.61
CA GLY A 253 -10.83 -0.66 30.59
C GLY A 253 -10.82 -0.06 32.00
N ASN A 254 -11.33 -0.85 32.95
CA ASN A 254 -11.36 -0.47 34.36
C ASN A 254 -9.98 -0.54 35.04
N SER A 255 -9.03 -1.30 34.48
CA SER A 255 -7.67 -1.42 35.02
C SER A 255 -6.70 -0.48 34.29
N ASP A 256 -6.21 0.52 35.01
CA ASP A 256 -5.23 1.49 34.49
C ASP A 256 -3.90 0.86 34.09
N LYS A 257 -3.53 -0.28 34.70
CA LYS A 257 -2.35 -1.07 34.33
C LYS A 257 -2.36 -1.61 32.89
N SER A 258 -3.53 -1.56 32.25
CA SER A 258 -3.74 -2.17 30.95
C SER A 258 -4.33 -1.19 29.93
N ASN A 259 -4.27 0.12 30.21
CA ASN A 259 -4.88 1.18 29.40
C ASN A 259 -3.91 1.84 28.41
N GLN A 260 -2.60 1.58 28.53
CA GLN A 260 -1.53 2.17 27.73
C GLN A 260 -1.72 1.90 26.23
N VAL A 261 -1.99 0.64 25.87
CA VAL A 261 -2.24 0.21 24.48
C VAL A 261 -3.42 0.98 23.84
N ALA A 262 -4.51 1.22 24.59
CA ALA A 262 -5.64 1.97 24.07
C ALA A 262 -5.33 3.47 23.88
N ARG A 263 -4.51 4.06 24.78
CA ARG A 263 -4.03 5.44 24.65
C ARG A 263 -3.13 5.60 23.43
N LEU A 264 -2.15 4.71 23.26
CA LEU A 264 -1.23 4.72 22.12
C LEU A 264 -1.95 4.48 20.79
N LEU A 265 -2.84 3.48 20.72
CA LEU A 265 -3.60 3.22 19.48
C LEU A 265 -4.51 4.40 19.10
N HIS A 266 -5.08 5.07 20.10
CA HIS A 266 -5.90 6.24 19.84
C HIS A 266 -5.07 7.43 19.33
N ASP A 267 -3.88 7.64 19.88
CA ASP A 267 -2.92 8.62 19.38
C ASP A 267 -2.43 8.28 17.97
N ASP A 268 -2.11 7.01 17.69
CA ASP A 268 -1.73 6.53 16.36
C ASP A 268 -2.80 6.86 15.31
N LEU A 269 -4.06 6.54 15.61
CA LEU A 269 -5.20 6.88 14.78
C LEU A 269 -5.35 8.39 14.54
N PHE A 270 -5.13 9.19 15.58
CA PHE A 270 -5.23 10.65 15.52
C PHE A 270 -4.11 11.25 14.65
N ARG A 271 -2.85 10.84 14.86
CA ARG A 271 -1.71 11.28 14.05
C ARG A 271 -1.87 10.85 12.59
N PHE A 272 -2.35 9.64 12.34
CA PHE A 272 -2.66 9.18 10.99
C PHE A 272 -3.76 10.04 10.36
N ALA A 273 -4.87 10.27 11.05
CA ALA A 273 -5.97 11.08 10.55
C ALA A 273 -5.57 12.52 10.22
N LYS A 274 -4.65 13.12 11.00
CA LYS A 274 -4.06 14.42 10.68
C LYS A 274 -3.19 14.36 9.44
N LYS A 275 -2.27 13.40 9.38
CA LYS A 275 -1.37 13.19 8.24
C LYS A 275 -2.11 13.02 6.92
N THR A 276 -3.26 12.32 6.95
CA THR A 276 -4.00 11.95 5.74
C THR A 276 -5.18 12.88 5.44
N GLY A 277 -5.37 13.96 6.19
CA GLY A 277 -6.42 14.96 5.93
C GLY A 277 -7.82 14.59 6.39
N SER A 278 -7.99 13.55 7.22
CA SER A 278 -9.27 13.29 7.91
C SER A 278 -9.54 14.26 9.06
N LEU A 279 -8.49 14.84 9.64
CA LEU A 279 -8.53 15.89 10.67
C LEU A 279 -7.51 16.96 10.32
N ASP A 280 -7.78 18.20 10.72
CA ASP A 280 -6.86 19.32 10.46
C ASP A 280 -5.71 19.35 11.47
N GLU A 281 -4.62 20.06 11.14
CA GLU A 281 -3.44 20.18 11.99
C GLU A 281 -3.75 20.74 13.40
N GLY A 282 -4.75 21.61 13.53
CA GLY A 282 -5.14 22.25 14.79
C GLY A 282 -6.18 21.49 15.61
N GLN A 283 -6.71 20.36 15.11
CA GLN A 283 -7.70 19.56 15.86
C GLN A 283 -7.06 18.91 17.08
N THR A 284 -7.82 18.78 18.17
CA THR A 284 -7.44 17.99 19.34
C THR A 284 -7.87 16.52 19.16
N PRO A 285 -7.26 15.58 19.90
CA PRO A 285 -7.65 14.19 19.79
C PRO A 285 -9.11 13.99 20.24
N PRO A 286 -9.87 13.07 19.61
CA PRO A 286 -11.18 12.71 20.11
C PRO A 286 -11.14 12.14 21.54
N ASP A 287 -12.26 12.21 22.25
CA ASP A 287 -12.38 11.50 23.53
C ASP A 287 -12.21 9.99 23.35
N ILE A 288 -11.45 9.36 24.25
CA ILE A 288 -11.36 7.90 24.32
C ILE A 288 -12.56 7.35 25.08
N ASN A 289 -13.17 6.27 24.60
CA ASN A 289 -14.24 5.62 25.33
C ASN A 289 -13.65 4.68 26.41
N LYS A 290 -14.11 4.82 27.65
CA LYS A 290 -13.89 3.88 28.74
C LYS A 290 -15.09 2.96 28.88
N GLU A 291 -14.85 1.65 28.74
CA GLU A 291 -15.88 0.63 28.93
C GLU A 291 -15.98 0.30 30.43
N VAL A 292 -16.98 0.89 31.09
CA VAL A 292 -17.21 0.72 32.54
C VAL A 292 -17.99 -0.55 32.86
N GLU A 293 -18.90 -0.93 31.96
CA GLU A 293 -19.62 -2.20 31.93
C GLU A 293 -19.72 -2.70 30.49
N PHE A 294 -20.13 -3.96 30.28
CA PHE A 294 -20.26 -4.52 28.94
C PHE A 294 -21.13 -3.66 28.03
N ARG A 295 -20.51 -3.02 27.04
CA ARG A 295 -21.12 -2.08 26.07
C ARG A 295 -21.69 -0.78 26.67
N VAL A 296 -21.27 -0.41 27.88
CA VAL A 296 -21.56 0.88 28.50
C VAL A 296 -20.28 1.70 28.54
N TYR A 297 -20.32 2.90 27.95
CA TYR A 297 -19.13 3.70 27.69
C TYR A 297 -19.24 5.11 28.25
N GLU A 298 -18.17 5.54 28.88
CA GLU A 298 -17.95 6.92 29.34
C GLU A 298 -16.85 7.57 28.49
N PRO A 299 -17.09 8.75 27.89
CA PRO A 299 -16.04 9.47 27.19
C PRO A 299 -15.03 10.03 28.19
N GLN A 300 -13.75 9.89 27.88
CA GLN A 300 -12.65 10.44 28.62
C GLN A 300 -11.82 11.34 27.70
N GLN A 301 -11.77 12.63 28.04
CA GLN A 301 -10.95 13.60 27.33
C GLN A 301 -9.47 13.22 27.44
N VAL A 302 -8.73 13.45 26.35
CA VAL A 302 -7.29 13.19 26.25
C VAL A 302 -6.62 14.32 25.47
N ASP A 303 -5.37 14.57 25.82
CA ASP A 303 -4.49 15.51 25.13
C ASP A 303 -3.64 14.78 24.08
N PRO A 304 -3.10 15.48 23.05
CA PRO A 304 -2.11 14.91 22.16
C PRO A 304 -0.92 14.36 22.95
N LEU A 305 -0.38 13.21 22.52
CA LEU A 305 0.79 12.62 23.19
C LEU A 305 2.09 13.12 22.55
N GLU A 306 2.94 13.71 23.38
CA GLU A 306 4.32 14.03 22.98
C GLU A 306 5.22 12.78 22.99
N ASP A 307 6.40 12.87 22.39
CA ASP A 307 7.35 11.76 22.23
C ASP A 307 7.71 11.11 23.58
N GLU A 308 7.95 11.92 24.62
CA GLU A 308 8.26 11.46 25.98
C GLU A 308 7.08 10.71 26.61
N GLU A 309 5.85 11.15 26.35
CA GLU A 309 4.67 10.49 26.89
C GLU A 309 4.40 9.16 26.20
N ARG A 310 4.59 9.09 24.88
CA ARG A 310 4.51 7.84 24.12
C ARG A 310 5.58 6.86 24.59
N PHE A 311 6.82 7.32 24.78
CA PHE A 311 7.90 6.52 25.32
C PHE A 311 7.54 5.97 26.72
N ARG A 312 7.03 6.82 27.63
CA ARG A 312 6.57 6.39 28.96
C ARG A 312 5.47 5.33 28.89
N LEU A 313 4.46 5.50 28.02
CA LEU A 313 3.39 4.50 27.88
C LEU A 313 3.95 3.15 27.39
N TYR A 314 4.96 3.16 26.52
CA TYR A 314 5.64 1.94 26.10
C TYR A 314 6.44 1.26 27.22
N THR A 315 7.11 2.02 28.09
CA THR A 315 7.82 1.44 29.25
C THR A 315 6.84 0.86 30.27
N GLU A 316 5.71 1.55 30.52
CA GLU A 316 4.62 1.04 31.35
C GLU A 316 3.99 -0.25 30.77
N ILE A 317 3.93 -0.41 29.44
CA ILE A 317 3.47 -1.66 28.82
C ILE A 317 4.38 -2.84 29.20
N LEU A 318 5.70 -2.65 29.24
CA LEU A 318 6.64 -3.71 29.61
C LEU A 318 6.50 -4.09 31.08
N GLU A 319 6.30 -3.10 31.96
CA GLU A 319 6.03 -3.29 33.38
C GLU A 319 4.77 -4.15 33.60
N ASN A 320 3.72 -3.87 32.82
CA ASN A 320 2.42 -4.53 32.95
C ASN A 320 2.20 -5.68 31.95
N TRP A 321 3.27 -6.25 31.37
CA TRP A 321 3.16 -7.29 30.34
C TRP A 321 2.30 -8.49 30.76
N GLY A 322 2.36 -8.85 32.05
CA GLY A 322 1.55 -9.92 32.65
C GLY A 322 0.04 -9.68 32.53
N ASP A 323 -0.41 -8.44 32.71
CA ASP A 323 -1.83 -8.07 32.62
C ASP A 323 -2.36 -8.17 31.18
N TYR A 324 -1.50 -7.95 30.19
CA TYR A 324 -1.86 -8.08 28.78
C TYR A 324 -1.81 -9.50 28.26
N SER A 325 -0.90 -10.32 28.77
CA SER A 325 -0.67 -11.70 28.30
C SER A 325 -1.55 -12.74 29.00
N ALA A 326 -2.26 -12.33 30.05
CA ALA A 326 -3.19 -13.16 30.80
C ALA A 326 -4.32 -13.75 29.93
N GLY A 327 -4.72 -14.97 30.24
CA GLY A 327 -5.80 -15.68 29.54
C GLY A 327 -5.42 -17.11 29.15
N VAL A 328 -6.39 -17.84 28.62
CA VAL A 328 -6.18 -19.23 28.16
C VAL A 328 -5.65 -19.22 26.73
N ARG A 329 -4.43 -19.75 26.54
CA ARG A 329 -3.75 -19.85 25.24
C ARG A 329 -4.30 -21.02 24.41
N LEU A 330 -5.49 -20.86 23.82
CA LEU A 330 -6.10 -21.89 22.95
C LEU A 330 -5.40 -22.00 21.59
N ASN A 331 -4.90 -20.89 21.06
CA ASN A 331 -4.09 -20.76 19.86
C ASN A 331 -3.00 -19.71 20.14
N THR A 332 -1.80 -19.88 19.59
CA THR A 332 -0.72 -18.88 19.68
C THR A 332 -0.45 -18.35 18.29
N ARG A 333 -0.71 -17.06 18.06
CA ARG A 333 -0.47 -16.42 16.77
C ARG A 333 1.02 -16.49 16.39
N ASN A 334 1.31 -16.72 15.11
CA ASN A 334 2.68 -16.74 14.59
C ASN A 334 3.46 -15.45 14.89
N ILE A 335 2.78 -14.29 14.85
CA ILE A 335 3.40 -12.99 15.13
C ILE A 335 3.94 -12.89 16.57
N LEU A 336 3.30 -13.55 17.56
CA LEU A 336 3.82 -13.59 18.93
C LEU A 336 5.11 -14.43 19.00
N GLN A 337 5.15 -15.57 18.30
CA GLN A 337 6.35 -16.39 18.22
C GLN A 337 7.49 -15.64 17.53
N GLN A 338 7.21 -14.91 16.45
CA GLN A 338 8.20 -14.07 15.75
C GLN A 338 8.69 -12.91 16.64
N TYR A 339 7.79 -12.29 17.40
CA TYR A 339 8.12 -11.25 18.36
C TYR A 339 9.09 -11.76 19.43
N GLU A 340 8.83 -12.92 20.03
CA GLU A 340 9.68 -13.53 21.06
C GLU A 340 11.07 -13.97 20.52
N LEU A 341 11.21 -14.18 19.21
CA LEU A 341 12.50 -14.47 18.57
C LEU A 341 13.37 -13.24 18.31
N ASN A 342 12.82 -12.02 18.35
CA ASN A 342 13.61 -10.80 18.21
C ASN A 342 14.40 -10.56 19.50
N PRO A 343 15.75 -10.53 19.52
CA PRO A 343 16.52 -10.38 20.75
C PRO A 343 16.22 -9.08 21.52
N LEU A 344 15.74 -8.03 20.84
CA LEU A 344 15.42 -6.74 21.43
C LEU A 344 13.99 -6.63 21.95
N HIS A 345 13.15 -7.66 21.81
CA HIS A 345 11.76 -7.65 22.33
C HIS A 345 11.69 -7.44 23.84
N ARG A 346 12.76 -7.76 24.57
CA ARG A 346 12.86 -7.56 26.02
C ARG A 346 12.99 -6.08 26.42
N LEU A 347 13.55 -5.27 25.53
CA LEU A 347 13.77 -3.84 25.72
C LEU A 347 12.68 -3.02 25.05
N PHE A 348 12.27 -3.38 23.84
CA PHE A 348 11.32 -2.60 23.05
C PHE A 348 10.07 -3.41 22.72
N VAL A 349 8.92 -2.75 22.85
CA VAL A 349 7.61 -3.35 22.55
C VAL A 349 7.44 -3.52 21.04
N ASN A 350 7.92 -2.56 20.26
CA ASN A 350 7.87 -2.55 18.81
C ASN A 350 8.92 -1.56 18.25
N GLN A 351 8.91 -1.34 16.93
CA GLN A 351 9.84 -0.45 16.24
C GLN A 351 9.74 1.01 16.70
N GLU A 352 8.53 1.53 16.94
CA GLU A 352 8.34 2.92 17.38
C GLU A 352 8.94 3.16 18.77
N HIS A 353 8.82 2.19 19.69
CA HIS A 353 9.47 2.29 21.00
C HIS A 353 11.01 2.42 20.86
N ALA A 354 11.63 1.68 19.94
CA ALA A 354 13.06 1.79 19.67
C ALA A 354 13.43 3.13 19.01
N GLU A 355 12.60 3.64 18.10
CA GLU A 355 12.79 4.93 17.43
C GLU A 355 12.65 6.12 18.40
N LEU A 356 11.68 6.06 19.31
CA LEU A 356 11.53 7.05 20.40
C LEU A 356 12.75 7.03 21.31
N PHE A 357 13.24 5.85 21.69
CA PHE A 357 14.47 5.74 22.47
C PHE A 357 15.67 6.36 21.74
N ALA A 358 15.80 6.10 20.43
CA ALA A 358 16.85 6.68 19.60
C ALA A 358 16.76 8.21 19.47
N ALA A 359 15.55 8.77 19.48
CA ALA A 359 15.32 10.22 19.39
C ALA A 359 15.56 10.92 20.73
N LEU A 360 15.09 10.34 21.83
CA LEU A 360 15.17 10.92 23.18
C LEU A 360 16.55 10.71 23.84
N TYR A 361 17.25 9.63 23.51
CA TYR A 361 18.56 9.26 24.07
C TYR A 361 19.57 8.93 22.95
N PRO A 362 19.90 9.89 22.07
CA PRO A 362 20.65 9.64 20.86
C PRO A 362 22.11 9.21 21.09
N ASN A 363 22.78 9.70 22.15
CA ASN A 363 24.17 9.31 22.42
C ASN A 363 24.23 7.88 22.97
N THR A 364 23.29 7.52 23.85
CA THR A 364 23.10 6.16 24.37
C THR A 364 22.76 5.20 23.24
N TYR A 365 21.82 5.57 22.37
CA TYR A 365 21.48 4.76 21.21
C TYR A 365 22.67 4.56 20.28
N LYS A 366 23.40 5.63 19.97
CA LYS A 366 24.62 5.55 19.16
C LYS A 366 25.62 4.59 19.82
N TRP A 367 25.93 4.76 21.11
CA TRP A 367 26.91 3.93 21.81
C TRP A 367 26.64 2.42 21.73
N PHE A 368 25.38 2.00 21.92
CA PHE A 368 25.03 0.58 22.01
C PHE A 368 24.58 -0.06 20.68
N TYR A 369 24.05 0.72 19.74
CA TYR A 369 23.43 0.19 18.51
C TYR A 369 24.06 0.67 17.21
N ARG A 370 24.87 1.74 17.21
CA ARG A 370 25.53 2.24 16.00
C ARG A 370 26.99 2.47 16.30
N ASN A 371 27.84 1.52 15.87
CA ASN A 371 29.29 1.56 16.06
C ASN A 371 29.81 3.01 16.04
N ALA A 372 30.22 3.51 17.21
CA ALA A 372 30.69 4.87 17.36
C ALA A 372 32.12 4.93 16.80
N GLU A 373 32.28 4.82 15.49
CA GLU A 373 33.56 5.10 14.86
C GLU A 373 33.84 6.58 15.06
N ASN A 374 34.72 6.93 16.01
CA ASN A 374 35.44 8.18 16.05
C ASN A 374 36.73 8.04 16.87
N SER A 375 37.77 8.74 16.40
CA SER A 375 39.10 8.85 16.98
C SER A 375 39.10 9.08 18.50
N LEU A 376 40.07 8.46 19.21
CA LEU A 376 40.25 8.43 20.67
C LEU A 376 39.87 9.71 21.45
N GLY A 377 40.07 10.92 20.89
CA GLY A 377 39.73 12.20 21.54
C GLY A 377 38.25 12.56 21.63
N GLN A 378 37.36 11.88 20.88
CA GLN A 378 35.89 12.10 20.94
C GLN A 378 35.17 11.06 21.81
N MET A 379 35.89 10.05 22.30
CA MET A 379 35.30 8.96 23.08
C MET A 379 34.98 9.36 24.51
N GLU A 380 35.81 10.18 25.16
CA GLU A 380 35.58 10.65 26.53
C GLU A 380 34.34 11.57 26.62
N ASP A 381 34.22 12.55 25.71
CA ASP A 381 33.04 13.44 25.60
C ASP A 381 31.75 12.65 25.29
N LEU A 382 31.82 11.64 24.42
CA LEU A 382 30.67 10.78 24.16
C LEU A 382 30.30 9.94 25.38
N GLN A 383 31.27 9.42 26.13
CA GLN A 383 31.03 8.64 27.34
C GLN A 383 30.37 9.48 28.45
N GLU A 384 30.76 10.74 28.61
CA GLU A 384 30.11 11.68 29.53
C GLU A 384 28.65 11.95 29.12
N LYS A 385 28.39 12.17 27.84
CA LYS A 385 27.03 12.34 27.29
C LYS A 385 26.16 11.10 27.50
N VAL A 386 26.71 9.90 27.29
CA VAL A 386 26.01 8.64 27.57
C VAL A 386 25.68 8.51 29.06
N ASN A 387 26.60 8.84 29.97
CA ASN A 387 26.31 8.85 31.41
C ASN A 387 25.16 9.81 31.77
N SER A 388 25.18 11.01 31.20
CA SER A 388 24.12 12.00 31.41
C SER A 388 22.76 11.49 30.94
N GLU A 389 22.69 10.93 29.73
CA GLU A 389 21.46 10.35 29.18
C GLU A 389 20.98 9.12 29.95
N LEU A 390 21.89 8.26 30.46
CA LEU A 390 21.52 7.12 31.30
C LEU A 390 20.91 7.57 32.63
N ASN A 391 21.41 8.66 33.22
CA ASN A 391 20.80 9.25 34.41
C ASN A 391 19.42 9.84 34.10
N ALA A 392 19.30 10.58 32.99
CA ALA A 392 18.01 11.10 32.55
C ALA A 392 16.99 9.98 32.25
N LEU A 393 17.44 8.86 31.67
CA LEU A 393 16.61 7.69 31.42
C LEU A 393 16.14 7.05 32.73
N LYS A 394 17.02 6.90 33.71
CA LYS A 394 16.69 6.40 35.04
C LYS A 394 15.60 7.25 35.71
N ASP A 395 15.74 8.58 35.63
CA ASP A 395 14.77 9.52 36.19
C ASP A 395 13.42 9.47 35.44
N ALA A 396 13.46 9.46 34.10
CA ALA A 396 12.25 9.40 33.27
C ALA A 396 11.45 8.09 33.47
N THR A 397 12.13 7.00 33.79
CA THR A 397 11.54 5.67 34.01
C THR A 397 11.25 5.36 35.48
N GLN A 398 11.40 6.32 36.40
CA GLN A 398 11.21 6.09 37.84
C GLN A 398 9.86 5.45 38.22
N LYS A 399 8.79 5.74 37.46
CA LYS A 399 7.45 5.18 37.67
C LYS A 399 7.24 3.79 37.03
N ALA A 400 8.13 3.37 36.14
CA ALA A 400 8.12 2.07 35.45
C ALA A 400 9.59 1.62 35.26
N PRO A 401 10.30 1.29 36.37
CA PRO A 401 11.75 1.13 36.38
C PRO A 401 12.24 -0.08 35.58
N LEU A 402 11.35 -1.03 35.26
CA LEU A 402 11.70 -2.27 34.59
C LEU A 402 12.41 -2.05 33.25
N PHE A 403 12.09 -0.98 32.51
CA PHE A 403 12.80 -0.66 31.26
C PHE A 403 14.28 -0.37 31.53
N TYR A 404 14.59 0.53 32.47
CA TYR A 404 15.96 0.89 32.80
C TYR A 404 16.73 -0.29 33.38
N GLU A 405 16.10 -1.05 34.28
CA GLU A 405 16.71 -2.26 34.86
C GLU A 405 17.07 -3.30 33.78
N ARG A 406 16.14 -3.60 32.86
CA ARG A 406 16.41 -4.51 31.73
C ARG A 406 17.45 -3.95 30.77
N PHE A 407 17.44 -2.65 30.53
CA PHE A 407 18.44 -2.01 29.69
C PHE A 407 19.85 -2.17 30.29
N CYS A 408 20.00 -1.88 31.59
CA CYS A 408 21.25 -2.09 32.31
C CYS A 408 21.66 -3.57 32.33
N GLU A 409 20.74 -4.50 32.56
CA GLU A 409 21.03 -5.94 32.52
C GLU A 409 21.51 -6.38 31.14
N PHE A 410 20.78 -6.01 30.08
CA PHE A 410 21.05 -6.40 28.71
C PHE A 410 22.42 -5.91 28.24
N HIS A 411 22.77 -4.66 28.57
CA HIS A 411 24.04 -4.02 28.19
C HIS A 411 25.13 -4.16 29.26
N LYS A 412 24.88 -4.91 30.34
CA LYS A 412 25.83 -5.16 31.45
C LYS A 412 26.35 -3.88 32.12
N ILE A 413 25.48 -2.89 32.29
CA ILE A 413 25.78 -1.62 32.96
C ILE A 413 25.72 -1.82 34.48
N LYS A 414 26.74 -1.35 35.19
CA LYS A 414 26.82 -1.37 36.66
C LYS A 414 27.25 0.01 37.15
N ASP A 415 26.42 0.65 37.96
CA ASP A 415 26.63 2.03 38.42
C ASP A 415 26.84 2.99 37.23
N THR A 416 28.03 3.57 37.08
CA THR A 416 28.43 4.42 35.93
C THR A 416 29.34 3.70 34.92
N SER A 417 29.56 2.40 35.10
CA SER A 417 30.39 1.58 34.23
C SER A 417 29.53 0.84 33.20
N PHE A 418 29.85 1.03 31.92
CA PHE A 418 29.26 0.33 30.79
C PHE A 418 30.34 -0.13 29.80
N PRO A 419 30.08 -1.17 28.99
CA PRO A 419 31.06 -1.66 28.01
C PRO A 419 31.39 -0.59 26.97
N GLY A 420 32.52 -0.76 26.29
CA GLY A 420 32.88 0.06 25.13
C GLY A 420 31.81 0.06 24.04
N PRO A 421 31.90 0.98 23.06
CA PRO A 421 30.90 1.10 22.00
C PRO A 421 30.75 -0.22 21.24
N GLY A 422 29.51 -0.57 20.96
CA GLY A 422 29.14 -1.84 20.33
C GLY A 422 28.38 -1.65 19.02
N PHE A 423 28.29 -2.74 18.26
CA PHE A 423 27.38 -2.84 17.12
C PHE A 423 26.35 -3.92 17.42
N LEU A 424 25.12 -3.49 17.74
CA LEU A 424 23.96 -4.37 17.85
C LEU A 424 22.98 -4.03 16.72
N PRO A 425 22.31 -5.05 16.16
CA PRO A 425 21.28 -4.79 15.15
C PRO A 425 20.17 -3.91 15.74
N ALA A 426 19.62 -3.02 14.91
CA ALA A 426 18.44 -2.24 15.26
C ALA A 426 17.23 -3.18 15.47
N TYR A 427 16.18 -2.67 16.13
CA TYR A 427 14.96 -3.46 16.37
C TYR A 427 14.33 -4.01 15.08
N SER A 428 14.30 -3.17 14.04
CA SER A 428 14.02 -3.53 12.65
C SER A 428 14.80 -2.60 11.73
N ASP A 429 15.22 -3.12 10.58
CA ASP A 429 15.87 -2.32 9.53
C ASP A 429 14.92 -1.30 8.88
N HIS A 430 13.62 -1.54 8.98
CA HIS A 430 12.58 -0.67 8.42
C HIS A 430 12.16 0.39 9.43
N LYS A 431 12.25 1.67 9.04
CA LYS A 431 11.77 2.81 9.84
C LYS A 431 10.27 3.02 9.65
N SER A 432 9.53 3.25 10.73
CA SER A 432 8.10 3.53 10.69
C SER A 432 7.78 4.73 9.77
N GLY A 433 6.75 4.61 8.95
CA GLY A 433 6.28 5.70 8.08
C GLY A 433 7.20 6.03 6.92
N THR A 434 8.08 5.11 6.52
CA THR A 434 8.91 5.23 5.31
C THR A 434 8.53 4.14 4.30
N PRO A 435 8.92 4.27 3.01
CA PRO A 435 8.85 3.14 2.08
C PRO A 435 9.69 1.96 2.55
N LEU A 436 9.28 0.74 2.17
CA LEU A 436 9.99 -0.50 2.52
C LEU A 436 11.36 -0.61 1.84
N VAL A 437 11.55 0.12 0.74
CA VAL A 437 12.75 0.11 -0.07
C VAL A 437 13.19 1.56 -0.33
N ASN A 438 14.37 1.92 0.18
CA ASN A 438 14.94 3.27 0.03
C ASN A 438 16.37 3.27 -0.53
N ASP A 439 17.07 2.13 -0.41
CA ASP A 439 18.45 1.92 -0.82
C ASP A 439 18.63 0.48 -1.32
N GLU A 440 19.84 0.13 -1.75
CA GLU A 440 20.11 -1.21 -2.27
C GLU A 440 19.96 -2.31 -1.20
N LEU A 441 20.39 -2.06 0.03
CA LEU A 441 20.34 -3.06 1.09
C LEU A 441 18.88 -3.39 1.46
N SER A 442 18.06 -2.36 1.64
CA SER A 442 16.63 -2.49 1.89
C SER A 442 15.91 -3.13 0.70
N TYR A 443 16.28 -2.80 -0.55
CA TYR A 443 15.77 -3.48 -1.74
C TYR A 443 16.04 -4.99 -1.69
N LEU A 444 17.30 -5.39 -1.48
CA LEU A 444 17.71 -6.79 -1.42
C LEU A 444 17.01 -7.54 -0.28
N LYS A 445 17.02 -6.96 0.93
CA LYS A 445 16.37 -7.54 2.10
C LYS A 445 14.86 -7.68 1.87
N HIS A 446 14.20 -6.66 1.33
CA HIS A 446 12.78 -6.68 1.04
C HIS A 446 12.45 -7.73 -0.03
N ALA A 447 13.15 -7.73 -1.16
CA ALA A 447 12.90 -8.66 -2.26
C ALA A 447 13.04 -10.12 -1.82
N ILE A 448 14.14 -10.46 -1.12
CA ILE A 448 14.35 -11.81 -0.60
C ILE A 448 13.25 -12.19 0.39
N ASN A 449 12.93 -11.32 1.36
CA ASN A 449 11.88 -11.60 2.35
C ASN A 449 10.51 -11.76 1.68
N SER A 450 10.14 -10.90 0.73
CA SER A 450 8.88 -10.95 0.00
C SER A 450 8.74 -12.24 -0.81
N ILE A 451 9.79 -12.67 -1.50
CA ILE A 451 9.80 -13.94 -2.25
C ILE A 451 9.61 -15.13 -1.31
N ILE A 452 10.38 -15.17 -0.22
CA ILE A 452 10.30 -16.23 0.80
C ILE A 452 8.91 -16.28 1.43
N ASN A 453 8.37 -15.13 1.80
CA ASN A 453 7.08 -15.01 2.44
C ASN A 453 5.95 -15.42 1.50
N TYR A 454 6.03 -15.05 0.22
CA TYR A 454 5.06 -15.47 -0.79
C TYR A 454 5.09 -16.99 -1.00
N GLU A 455 6.28 -17.59 -1.12
CA GLU A 455 6.42 -19.04 -1.26
C GLU A 455 5.89 -19.80 -0.02
N ASN A 456 6.13 -19.29 1.19
CA ASN A 456 5.68 -19.95 2.42
C ASN A 456 4.18 -19.78 2.70
N ASN A 457 3.60 -18.62 2.39
CA ASN A 457 2.24 -18.27 2.85
C ASN A 457 1.17 -18.35 1.77
N HIS A 458 1.53 -18.14 0.50
CA HIS A 458 0.56 -17.95 -0.59
C HIS A 458 0.64 -19.03 -1.66
N ARG A 459 1.72 -19.81 -1.68
CA ARG A 459 1.90 -20.93 -2.60
C ARG A 459 1.50 -22.23 -1.90
N LYS A 460 0.74 -23.06 -2.62
CA LYS A 460 0.32 -24.40 -2.17
C LYS A 460 1.32 -25.50 -2.54
N TYR A 461 2.42 -25.13 -3.19
CA TYR A 461 3.40 -26.07 -3.73
C TYR A 461 4.58 -26.21 -2.78
N TYR A 462 4.90 -27.45 -2.40
CA TYR A 462 6.07 -27.77 -1.61
C TYR A 462 7.18 -28.32 -2.52
N SER A 463 8.40 -27.81 -2.34
CA SER A 463 9.62 -28.33 -2.99
C SER A 463 10.74 -28.37 -1.97
N PHE A 464 11.40 -29.52 -1.86
CA PHE A 464 12.56 -29.68 -0.98
C PHE A 464 13.70 -28.74 -1.39
N ASP A 465 13.92 -28.57 -2.69
CA ASP A 465 14.94 -27.65 -3.21
C ASP A 465 14.62 -26.19 -2.90
N ASN A 466 13.34 -25.81 -2.97
CA ASN A 466 12.90 -24.47 -2.54
C ASN A 466 13.16 -24.27 -1.05
N GLU A 467 12.87 -25.26 -0.20
CA GLU A 467 13.14 -25.19 1.24
C GLU A 467 14.64 -25.04 1.55
N VAL A 468 15.51 -25.76 0.84
CA VAL A 468 16.97 -25.62 0.98
C VAL A 468 17.41 -24.21 0.60
N ALA A 469 16.98 -23.69 -0.55
CA ALA A 469 17.30 -22.34 -0.99
C ALA A 469 16.75 -21.27 -0.04
N ILE A 470 15.50 -21.40 0.42
CA ILE A 470 14.87 -20.51 1.40
C ILE A 470 15.65 -20.51 2.71
N ARG A 471 16.10 -21.67 3.20
CA ARG A 471 16.90 -21.76 4.43
C ARG A 471 18.23 -21.03 4.29
N VAL A 472 18.92 -21.20 3.16
CA VAL A 472 20.16 -20.47 2.86
C VAL A 472 19.90 -18.97 2.89
N LEU A 473 18.88 -18.48 2.17
CA LEU A 473 18.53 -17.06 2.12
C LEU A 473 18.15 -16.50 3.50
N LYS A 474 17.32 -17.20 4.29
CA LYS A 474 16.95 -16.79 5.66
C LYS A 474 18.17 -16.68 6.58
N ASN A 475 19.09 -17.64 6.49
CA ASN A 475 20.32 -17.63 7.29
C ASN A 475 21.24 -16.47 6.86
N THR A 476 21.33 -16.20 5.56
CA THR A 476 22.07 -15.06 5.04
C THR A 476 21.47 -13.74 5.52
N LEU A 477 20.15 -13.58 5.47
CA LEU A 477 19.46 -12.38 5.97
C LEU A 477 19.81 -12.08 7.44
N LYS A 478 19.76 -13.10 8.32
CA LYS A 478 20.18 -12.96 9.72
C LYS A 478 21.66 -12.63 9.86
N LYS A 479 22.51 -13.23 9.03
CA LYS A 479 23.96 -13.00 9.05
C LYS A 479 24.30 -11.55 8.71
N VAL A 480 23.64 -10.97 7.69
CA VAL A 480 23.99 -9.62 7.19
C VAL A 480 23.55 -8.48 8.10
N GLU A 481 22.70 -8.74 9.11
CA GLU A 481 22.38 -7.77 10.17
C GLU A 481 23.62 -7.35 10.98
N LEU A 482 24.70 -8.13 10.93
CA LEU A 482 25.95 -7.89 11.67
C LEU A 482 27.05 -7.21 10.82
N PHE A 483 26.76 -6.85 9.57
CA PHE A 483 27.76 -6.30 8.64
C PHE A 483 27.39 -4.89 8.19
N PRO A 484 28.38 -4.05 7.83
CA PRO A 484 28.13 -2.76 7.17
C PRO A 484 27.36 -2.93 5.85
N PRO A 485 26.61 -1.90 5.39
CA PRO A 485 25.72 -2.02 4.24
C PRO A 485 26.36 -2.57 2.96
N ASP A 486 27.53 -2.09 2.57
CA ASP A 486 28.19 -2.54 1.32
C ASP A 486 28.58 -4.02 1.38
N GLN A 487 29.10 -4.46 2.54
CA GLN A 487 29.46 -5.86 2.76
C GLN A 487 28.20 -6.74 2.82
N ALA A 488 27.14 -6.26 3.47
CA ALA A 488 25.84 -6.92 3.52
C ALA A 488 25.25 -7.12 2.12
N CYS A 489 25.26 -6.08 1.27
CA CYS A 489 24.82 -6.16 -0.12
C CYS A 489 25.62 -7.22 -0.89
N HIS A 490 26.95 -7.20 -0.81
CA HIS A 490 27.79 -8.19 -1.48
C HIS A 490 27.47 -9.64 -1.05
N ILE A 491 27.29 -9.88 0.25
CA ILE A 491 26.92 -11.20 0.79
C ILE A 491 25.55 -11.65 0.27
N LEU A 492 24.55 -10.76 0.24
CA LEU A 492 23.21 -11.07 -0.27
C LEU A 492 23.23 -11.41 -1.76
N ARG A 493 23.94 -10.63 -2.59
CA ARG A 493 24.10 -10.91 -4.03
C ARG A 493 24.72 -12.29 -4.28
N ASN A 494 25.76 -12.66 -3.52
CA ASN A 494 26.38 -13.98 -3.62
C ASN A 494 25.43 -15.12 -3.21
N SER A 495 24.60 -14.88 -2.19
CA SER A 495 23.59 -15.84 -1.76
C SER A 495 22.49 -16.05 -2.80
N ILE A 496 22.05 -14.97 -3.48
CA ILE A 496 21.10 -15.06 -4.60
C ILE A 496 21.71 -15.88 -5.75
N ASN A 497 22.94 -15.55 -6.16
CA ASN A 497 23.63 -16.26 -7.24
C ASN A 497 23.82 -17.75 -6.94
N SER A 498 24.22 -18.08 -5.70
CA SER A 498 24.39 -19.47 -5.26
C SER A 498 23.06 -20.22 -5.26
N SER A 499 21.98 -19.58 -4.80
CA SER A 499 20.63 -20.17 -4.79
C SER A 499 20.12 -20.40 -6.21
N LEU A 500 20.35 -19.46 -7.13
CA LEU A 500 20.00 -19.61 -8.56
C LEU A 500 20.78 -20.74 -9.22
N ALA A 501 22.08 -20.87 -8.93
CA ALA A 501 22.90 -21.95 -9.45
C ALA A 501 22.43 -23.32 -8.95
N TYR A 502 22.04 -23.42 -7.68
CA TYR A 502 21.46 -24.64 -7.09
C TYR A 502 20.13 -25.02 -7.74
N LEU A 503 19.23 -24.05 -7.88
CA LEU A 503 17.88 -24.26 -8.45
C LEU A 503 17.90 -24.52 -9.98
N LYS A 504 19.03 -24.31 -10.66
CA LYS A 504 19.17 -24.45 -12.12
C LYS A 504 18.94 -25.88 -12.64
N GLY A 505 19.09 -26.90 -11.79
CA GLY A 505 19.00 -28.31 -12.16
C GLY A 505 17.58 -28.89 -12.27
N GLU A 506 16.59 -28.24 -11.68
CA GLU A 506 15.17 -28.62 -11.71
C GLU A 506 14.42 -27.72 -12.70
N GLY A 507 13.38 -28.26 -13.34
CA GLY A 507 12.67 -27.60 -14.45
C GLY A 507 12.49 -26.09 -14.25
N HIS A 508 13.05 -25.29 -15.17
CA HIS A 508 13.20 -23.83 -15.20
C HIS A 508 11.91 -22.97 -15.08
N LYS A 509 10.85 -23.51 -14.46
CA LYS A 509 9.50 -22.96 -14.33
C LYS A 509 9.06 -22.76 -12.87
N GLN A 510 9.92 -22.98 -11.88
CA GLN A 510 9.55 -22.79 -10.47
C GLN A 510 9.58 -21.29 -10.08
N TYR A 511 8.56 -20.84 -9.33
CA TYR A 511 8.36 -19.44 -8.95
C TYR A 511 9.61 -18.81 -8.31
N LEU A 512 10.20 -19.49 -7.32
CA LEU A 512 11.37 -19.02 -6.57
C LEU A 512 12.54 -18.67 -7.50
N TYR A 513 12.90 -19.56 -8.42
CA TYR A 513 13.95 -19.33 -9.41
C TYR A 513 13.65 -18.09 -10.27
N HIS A 514 12.40 -17.97 -10.74
CA HIS A 514 11.99 -16.89 -11.62
C HIS A 514 12.08 -15.52 -10.92
N GLN A 515 11.60 -15.43 -9.67
CA GLN A 515 11.67 -14.18 -8.91
C GLN A 515 13.11 -13.81 -8.54
N LEU A 516 13.92 -14.77 -8.09
CA LEU A 516 15.34 -14.52 -7.80
C LEU A 516 16.12 -14.09 -9.05
N SER A 517 15.74 -14.60 -10.23
CA SER A 517 16.34 -14.20 -11.51
C SER A 517 16.01 -12.75 -11.84
N LYS A 518 14.77 -12.30 -11.58
CA LYS A 518 14.39 -10.87 -11.73
C LYS A 518 15.22 -9.97 -10.83
N VAL A 519 15.34 -10.32 -9.54
CA VAL A 519 16.18 -9.59 -8.60
C VAL A 519 17.62 -9.52 -9.08
N LYS A 520 18.18 -10.63 -9.61
CA LYS A 520 19.53 -10.64 -10.18
C LYS A 520 19.72 -9.66 -11.35
N LEU A 521 18.74 -9.55 -12.26
CA LEU A 521 18.83 -8.64 -13.42
C LEU A 521 18.87 -7.17 -13.01
N GLU A 522 18.48 -6.85 -11.78
CA GLU A 522 18.59 -5.50 -11.23
C GLU A 522 19.91 -5.27 -10.51
N LEU A 523 20.60 -6.34 -10.13
CA LEU A 523 21.82 -6.30 -9.34
C LEU A 523 23.05 -6.25 -10.24
N GLY A 524 23.53 -5.04 -10.45
CA GLY A 524 24.84 -4.81 -11.04
C GLY A 524 24.88 -3.56 -11.92
N PRO A 525 26.08 -3.18 -12.37
CA PRO A 525 26.23 -2.11 -13.33
C PRO A 525 25.59 -2.56 -14.63
N ARG A 526 24.38 -2.05 -14.95
CA ARG A 526 23.64 -2.37 -16.19
C ARG A 526 24.51 -2.14 -17.41
N ARG A 527 25.45 -1.20 -17.31
CA ARG A 527 26.52 -0.97 -18.25
C ARG A 527 27.27 -2.26 -18.61
N ILE A 528 27.68 -3.08 -17.65
CA ILE A 528 28.48 -4.28 -17.93
C ILE A 528 27.72 -5.25 -18.85
N ASP A 529 26.44 -5.46 -18.60
CA ASP A 529 25.65 -6.37 -19.43
C ASP A 529 25.31 -5.74 -20.79
N PHE A 530 25.11 -4.41 -20.83
CA PHE A 530 24.98 -3.64 -22.06
C PHE A 530 26.25 -3.72 -22.93
N ASP A 531 27.42 -3.48 -22.36
CA ASP A 531 28.73 -3.54 -23.03
C ASP A 531 29.01 -4.94 -23.57
N LYS A 532 28.73 -6.00 -22.79
CA LYS A 532 28.85 -7.39 -23.26
C LYS A 532 27.96 -7.69 -24.45
N ILE A 533 26.74 -7.13 -24.48
CA ILE A 533 25.84 -7.29 -25.62
C ILE A 533 26.44 -6.56 -26.83
N ILE A 534 26.87 -5.31 -26.70
CA ILE A 534 27.52 -4.57 -27.79
C ILE A 534 28.75 -5.33 -28.31
N GLU A 535 29.67 -5.71 -27.43
CA GLU A 535 30.87 -6.47 -27.79
C GLU A 535 30.52 -7.72 -28.58
N LYS A 536 29.53 -8.49 -28.16
CA LYS A 536 29.10 -9.72 -28.84
C LYS A 536 28.63 -9.48 -30.28
N TYR A 537 27.98 -8.35 -30.58
CA TYR A 537 27.45 -8.07 -31.91
C TYR A 537 28.43 -7.36 -32.84
N PHE A 538 29.42 -6.65 -32.28
CA PHE A 538 30.42 -5.88 -33.04
C PHE A 538 31.84 -6.45 -32.96
N LYS A 539 32.01 -7.70 -32.46
CA LYS A 539 33.31 -8.37 -32.31
C LYS A 539 33.97 -8.75 -33.64
N ASP A 540 33.15 -9.11 -34.64
CA ASP A 540 33.58 -9.72 -35.90
C ASP A 540 33.45 -8.77 -37.11
N SER A 541 33.23 -7.47 -36.89
CA SER A 541 33.20 -6.48 -37.98
C SER A 541 34.63 -6.12 -38.39
N ASP A 542 35.18 -6.82 -39.40
CA ASP A 542 36.49 -6.53 -40.03
C ASP A 542 36.55 -5.17 -40.78
N THR A 543 35.59 -4.27 -40.56
CA THR A 543 35.54 -2.95 -41.18
C THR A 543 36.34 -1.93 -40.36
N GLU A 544 37.28 -1.22 -41.00
CA GLU A 544 38.16 -0.23 -40.35
C GLU A 544 37.43 0.98 -39.75
N GLU A 545 36.15 1.22 -40.10
CA GLU A 545 35.30 2.26 -39.49
C GLU A 545 34.14 1.65 -38.68
N PRO A 546 33.94 2.08 -37.41
CA PRO A 546 32.75 1.74 -36.65
C PRO A 546 31.49 2.24 -37.35
N SER A 547 30.46 1.40 -37.43
CA SER A 547 29.15 1.83 -37.94
C SER A 547 28.57 2.97 -37.07
N GLN A 548 27.69 3.80 -37.64
CA GLN A 548 27.06 4.90 -36.90
C GLN A 548 26.32 4.40 -35.64
N GLU A 549 25.74 3.22 -35.72
CA GLU A 549 25.06 2.54 -34.60
C GLU A 549 26.05 2.20 -33.48
N LYS A 550 27.24 1.68 -33.81
CA LYS A 550 28.26 1.34 -32.81
C LYS A 550 28.75 2.59 -32.07
N ASN A 551 29.02 3.68 -32.79
CA ASN A 551 29.44 4.95 -32.18
C ASN A 551 28.39 5.48 -31.21
N TYR A 552 27.11 5.46 -31.60
CA TYR A 552 26.02 5.87 -30.73
C TYR A 552 25.89 4.96 -29.50
N LEU A 553 26.01 3.64 -29.66
CA LEU A 553 25.96 2.69 -28.53
C LEU A 553 27.15 2.84 -27.57
N ASP A 554 28.34 3.20 -28.08
CA ASP A 554 29.50 3.53 -27.26
C ASP A 554 29.29 4.83 -26.47
N GLU A 555 28.60 5.83 -27.04
CA GLU A 555 28.16 7.03 -26.31
C GLU A 555 27.16 6.68 -25.19
N VAL A 556 26.20 5.80 -25.49
CA VAL A 556 25.25 5.30 -24.50
C VAL A 556 25.96 4.60 -23.34
N SER A 557 26.97 3.76 -23.62
CA SER A 557 27.79 3.11 -22.59
C SER A 557 28.47 4.14 -21.66
N LYS A 558 29.02 5.22 -22.24
CA LYS A 558 29.62 6.32 -21.46
C LYS A 558 28.58 7.04 -20.59
N THR A 559 27.36 7.26 -21.09
CA THR A 559 26.29 7.86 -20.28
C THR A 559 25.88 6.95 -19.12
N LEU A 560 25.81 5.63 -19.34
CA LEU A 560 25.55 4.65 -18.28
C LEU A 560 26.65 4.68 -17.19
N GLU A 561 27.92 4.79 -17.58
CA GLU A 561 29.04 4.98 -16.65
C GLU A 561 28.88 6.24 -15.78
N GLN A 562 28.48 7.36 -16.39
CA GLN A 562 28.26 8.61 -15.66
C GLN A 562 27.13 8.48 -14.63
N ILE A 563 26.05 7.75 -14.95
CA ILE A 563 24.97 7.48 -14.00
C ILE A 563 25.45 6.62 -12.83
N GLU A 564 26.24 5.58 -13.10
CA GLU A 564 26.79 4.73 -12.05
C GLU A 564 27.66 5.52 -11.06
N GLN A 565 28.42 6.49 -11.57
CA GLN A 565 29.27 7.40 -10.81
C GLN A 565 28.52 8.60 -10.19
N SER A 566 27.25 8.82 -10.52
CA SER A 566 26.47 9.95 -10.01
C SER A 566 26.05 9.81 -8.54
N GLU A 567 25.59 10.91 -7.94
CA GLU A 567 25.02 10.96 -6.58
C GLU A 567 23.57 10.46 -6.49
N LEU A 568 23.00 9.94 -7.60
CA LEU A 568 21.64 9.40 -7.62
C LEU A 568 21.52 8.20 -6.66
N THR A 569 20.31 7.98 -6.12
CA THR A 569 20.06 6.77 -5.33
C THR A 569 20.12 5.52 -6.23
N TYR A 570 20.34 4.35 -5.63
CA TYR A 570 20.39 3.09 -6.37
C TYR A 570 19.18 2.87 -7.30
N LEU A 571 17.97 3.13 -6.81
CA LEU A 571 16.74 3.00 -7.59
C LEU A 571 16.68 4.01 -8.74
N GLN A 572 17.09 5.26 -8.48
CA GLN A 572 17.15 6.30 -9.50
C GLN A 572 18.15 5.93 -10.60
N LYS A 573 19.35 5.43 -10.23
CA LYS A 573 20.35 4.94 -11.19
C LYS A 573 19.78 3.83 -12.06
N SER A 574 19.09 2.86 -11.47
CA SER A 574 18.46 1.76 -12.21
C SER A 574 17.38 2.26 -13.19
N LEU A 575 16.54 3.20 -12.76
CA LEU A 575 15.49 3.79 -13.58
C LEU A 575 16.03 4.63 -14.74
N GLU A 576 17.01 5.49 -14.50
CA GLU A 576 17.65 6.29 -15.55
C GLU A 576 18.42 5.41 -16.55
N ALA A 577 19.12 4.38 -16.07
CA ALA A 577 19.77 3.42 -16.95
C ALA A 577 18.77 2.69 -17.87
N LYS A 578 17.59 2.28 -17.36
CA LYS A 578 16.52 1.69 -18.20
C LYS A 578 16.03 2.66 -19.28
N LYS A 579 15.83 3.93 -18.93
CA LYS A 579 15.39 4.96 -19.89
C LYS A 579 16.39 5.13 -21.03
N ILE A 580 17.68 5.23 -20.71
CA ILE A 580 18.75 5.37 -21.70
C ILE A 580 18.82 4.16 -22.63
N ILE A 581 18.73 2.94 -22.08
CA ILE A 581 18.72 1.73 -22.90
C ILE A 581 17.47 1.68 -23.80
N ASN A 582 16.30 2.09 -23.30
CA ASN A 582 15.08 2.20 -24.11
C ASN A 582 15.24 3.22 -25.25
N GLN A 583 15.87 4.36 -25.01
CA GLN A 583 16.19 5.34 -26.05
C GLN A 583 17.15 4.77 -27.08
N ALA A 584 18.14 3.98 -26.63
CA ALA A 584 19.06 3.33 -27.53
C ALA A 584 18.36 2.33 -28.46
N VAL A 585 17.43 1.53 -27.91
CA VAL A 585 16.58 0.63 -28.70
C VAL A 585 15.76 1.41 -29.72
N LEU A 586 15.11 2.50 -29.33
CA LEU A 586 14.32 3.34 -30.24
C LEU A 586 15.15 3.90 -31.40
N TYR A 587 16.38 4.36 -31.12
CA TYR A 587 17.29 4.83 -32.15
C TYR A 587 17.59 3.72 -33.18
N LEU A 588 17.93 2.52 -32.72
CA LEU A 588 18.19 1.36 -33.58
C LEU A 588 16.96 0.97 -34.42
N GLU A 589 15.76 1.08 -33.85
CA GLU A 589 14.50 0.81 -34.56
C GLU A 589 14.15 1.86 -35.64
N GLN A 590 14.68 3.07 -35.54
CA GLN A 590 14.49 4.13 -36.54
C GLN A 590 15.43 3.97 -37.74
N GLN A 591 16.61 3.38 -37.53
CA GLN A 591 17.56 3.06 -38.61
C GLN A 591 17.13 1.84 -39.45
N TYR A 592 16.00 1.22 -39.11
CA TYR A 592 15.50 -0.01 -39.71
C TYR A 592 15.06 0.18 -41.18
N GLY A 593 15.99 -0.06 -42.13
CA GLY A 593 15.71 -0.29 -43.55
C GLY A 593 15.43 -1.77 -43.85
N LYS A 594 14.67 -2.08 -44.91
CA LYS A 594 14.06 -3.39 -45.19
C LYS A 594 15.02 -4.59 -45.42
N ASP A 595 16.34 -4.43 -45.44
CA ASP A 595 17.27 -5.47 -45.93
C ASP A 595 18.35 -6.00 -44.94
N GLU A 596 18.45 -5.52 -43.68
CA GLU A 596 19.43 -6.03 -42.67
C GLU A 596 18.78 -6.83 -41.51
N GLU A 597 17.88 -7.73 -41.89
CA GLU A 597 16.68 -8.09 -41.11
C GLU A 597 16.87 -8.98 -39.87
N LYS A 598 18.05 -9.59 -39.63
CA LYS A 598 18.20 -10.63 -38.59
C LYS A 598 19.14 -10.29 -37.44
N VAL A 599 20.23 -9.57 -37.69
CA VAL A 599 21.24 -9.27 -36.66
C VAL A 599 20.77 -8.11 -35.78
N LEU A 600 20.33 -7.00 -36.38
CA LEU A 600 19.82 -5.83 -35.66
C LEU A 600 18.58 -6.16 -34.82
N LYS A 601 17.66 -6.96 -35.36
CA LYS A 601 16.48 -7.45 -34.62
C LYS A 601 16.86 -8.27 -33.38
N LYS A 602 17.93 -9.06 -33.47
CA LYS A 602 18.42 -9.86 -32.35
C LYS A 602 19.12 -9.00 -31.30
N LEU A 603 19.88 -7.97 -31.72
CA LEU A 603 20.45 -6.96 -30.83
C LEU A 603 19.35 -6.19 -30.08
N ILE A 604 18.35 -5.67 -30.79
CA ILE A 604 17.19 -4.99 -30.20
C ILE A 604 16.51 -5.89 -29.16
N ASN A 605 16.27 -7.16 -29.50
CA ASN A 605 15.67 -8.11 -28.56
C ASN A 605 16.52 -8.32 -27.30
N GLU A 606 17.85 -8.43 -27.41
CA GLU A 606 18.74 -8.60 -26.26
C GLU A 606 18.83 -7.31 -25.40
N LEU A 607 18.84 -6.13 -26.03
CA LEU A 607 18.80 -4.85 -25.32
C LEU A 607 17.45 -4.64 -24.59
N ASN A 608 16.33 -5.02 -25.22
CA ASN A 608 15.02 -5.02 -24.58
C ASN A 608 14.97 -5.94 -23.35
N GLN A 609 15.75 -7.03 -23.30
CA GLN A 609 15.84 -7.86 -22.10
C GLN A 609 16.47 -7.13 -20.91
N LEU A 610 17.32 -6.12 -21.16
CA LEU A 610 17.88 -5.30 -20.08
C LEU A 610 16.84 -4.34 -19.49
N THR A 611 15.78 -4.00 -20.23
CA THR A 611 14.77 -3.05 -19.78
C THR A 611 13.51 -3.71 -19.23
N VAL A 612 13.48 -5.04 -19.12
CA VAL A 612 12.38 -5.83 -18.55
C VAL A 612 11.98 -5.29 -17.15
N PRO A 613 10.67 -5.33 -16.81
CA PRO A 613 10.18 -4.97 -15.49
C PRO A 613 10.97 -5.63 -14.35
N SER A 614 11.24 -4.82 -13.32
CA SER A 614 11.91 -5.30 -12.11
C SER A 614 10.98 -6.16 -11.26
N PHE A 615 11.53 -6.75 -10.19
CA PHE A 615 10.79 -7.39 -9.12
C PHE A 615 9.72 -6.47 -8.53
N ASP A 616 9.98 -5.16 -8.46
CA ASP A 616 9.14 -4.15 -7.81
C ASP A 616 8.47 -3.15 -8.77
N THR A 617 8.81 -3.13 -10.06
CA THR A 617 8.28 -2.17 -11.03
C THR A 617 7.65 -2.89 -12.22
N PRO A 618 6.35 -2.66 -12.50
CA PRO A 618 5.68 -3.23 -13.65
C PRO A 618 6.22 -2.69 -14.98
N SER A 619 5.84 -3.32 -16.10
CA SER A 619 6.14 -2.78 -17.43
C SER A 619 5.21 -1.62 -17.77
N LEU A 620 5.63 -0.77 -18.71
CA LEU A 620 4.80 0.32 -19.21
C LEU A 620 3.53 -0.19 -19.87
N ALA A 621 3.60 -1.30 -20.62
CA ALA A 621 2.44 -1.94 -21.23
C ALA A 621 1.44 -2.40 -20.16
N PHE A 622 1.90 -3.03 -19.08
CA PHE A 622 1.04 -3.45 -17.97
C PHE A 622 0.37 -2.26 -17.28
N GLU A 623 1.13 -1.21 -16.95
CA GLU A 623 0.58 0.01 -16.34
C GLU A 623 -0.45 0.70 -17.24
N THR A 624 -0.18 0.72 -18.55
CA THR A 624 -1.07 1.31 -19.54
C THR A 624 -2.33 0.45 -19.72
N ALA A 625 -2.19 -0.87 -19.81
CA ALA A 625 -3.30 -1.81 -19.90
C ALA A 625 -4.25 -1.67 -18.71
N LYS A 626 -3.70 -1.48 -17.50
CA LYS A 626 -4.47 -1.29 -16.27
C LYS A 626 -5.46 -0.12 -16.34
N LEU A 627 -5.13 0.96 -17.04
CA LEU A 627 -6.05 2.10 -17.21
C LEU A 627 -7.31 1.70 -18.02
N PHE A 628 -7.12 0.95 -19.10
CA PHE A 628 -8.21 0.44 -19.94
C PHE A 628 -8.98 -0.69 -19.25
N ALA A 629 -8.29 -1.55 -18.49
CA ALA A 629 -8.93 -2.55 -17.63
C ALA A 629 -9.85 -1.89 -16.60
N ALA A 630 -9.39 -0.80 -15.96
CA ALA A 630 -10.18 -0.06 -14.99
C ALA A 630 -11.43 0.56 -15.60
N TYR A 631 -11.31 1.17 -16.78
CA TYR A 631 -12.47 1.67 -17.54
C TYR A 631 -13.49 0.57 -17.80
N ASN A 632 -13.05 -0.60 -18.29
CA ASN A 632 -13.93 -1.73 -18.58
C ASN A 632 -14.60 -2.29 -17.31
N LYS A 633 -13.85 -2.40 -16.20
CA LYS A 633 -14.38 -2.87 -14.90
C LYS A 633 -15.41 -1.88 -14.32
N ARG A 634 -15.18 -0.57 -14.42
CA ARG A 634 -16.16 0.45 -14.02
C ARG A 634 -17.44 0.36 -14.83
N ASN A 635 -17.33 0.24 -16.15
CA ASN A 635 -18.50 0.08 -17.02
C ASN A 635 -19.30 -1.18 -16.66
N LEU A 636 -18.62 -2.30 -16.43
CA LEU A 636 -19.24 -3.54 -15.95
C LEU A 636 -19.95 -3.33 -14.60
N PHE A 637 -19.31 -2.64 -13.65
CA PHE A 637 -19.91 -2.31 -12.36
C PHE A 637 -21.19 -1.49 -12.54
N LEU A 638 -21.14 -0.39 -13.30
CA LEU A 638 -22.28 0.51 -13.49
C LEU A 638 -23.46 -0.20 -14.16
N GLU A 639 -23.22 -0.96 -15.23
CA GLU A 639 -24.27 -1.73 -15.92
C GLU A 639 -24.95 -2.75 -15.00
N MET A 640 -24.15 -3.49 -14.23
CA MET A 640 -24.66 -4.52 -13.32
C MET A 640 -25.32 -3.91 -12.09
N ALA A 641 -24.76 -2.85 -11.54
CA ALA A 641 -25.36 -2.07 -10.46
C ALA A 641 -26.73 -1.54 -10.89
N HIS A 642 -26.85 -1.00 -12.10
CA HIS A 642 -28.14 -0.57 -12.66
C HIS A 642 -29.14 -1.73 -12.72
N LYS A 643 -28.75 -2.88 -13.27
CA LYS A 643 -29.61 -4.07 -13.32
C LYS A 643 -30.05 -4.56 -11.93
N ILE A 644 -29.20 -4.41 -10.91
CA ILE A 644 -29.50 -4.81 -9.54
C ILE A 644 -30.44 -3.78 -8.88
N LEU A 645 -30.08 -2.50 -8.96
CA LEU A 645 -30.77 -1.40 -8.28
C LEU A 645 -32.16 -1.14 -8.87
N SER A 646 -32.30 -1.20 -10.20
CA SER A 646 -33.57 -1.01 -10.92
C SER A 646 -34.66 -2.03 -10.56
N LYS A 647 -34.29 -3.17 -9.93
CA LYS A 647 -35.26 -4.14 -9.40
C LYS A 647 -35.91 -3.68 -8.09
N VAL A 648 -35.29 -2.75 -7.37
CA VAL A 648 -35.74 -2.25 -6.06
C VAL A 648 -36.29 -0.84 -6.16
N THR A 649 -35.62 0.01 -6.93
CA THR A 649 -35.99 1.41 -7.14
C THR A 649 -35.55 1.83 -8.54
N PRO A 650 -36.35 2.60 -9.29
CA PRO A 650 -35.85 3.24 -10.50
C PRO A 650 -34.63 4.08 -10.13
N ILE A 651 -33.49 3.86 -10.80
CA ILE A 651 -32.28 4.67 -10.61
C ILE A 651 -31.73 5.07 -11.97
N LYS A 652 -31.42 6.36 -12.13
CA LYS A 652 -30.59 6.82 -13.25
C LYS A 652 -29.13 6.58 -12.90
N LEU A 653 -28.42 5.79 -13.72
CA LEU A 653 -26.97 5.62 -13.62
C LEU A 653 -26.32 6.13 -14.91
N PRO A 654 -25.00 6.42 -14.89
CA PRO A 654 -24.29 6.99 -16.02
C PRO A 654 -24.39 6.10 -17.26
N PHE A 655 -24.49 6.72 -18.43
CA PHE A 655 -24.47 6.01 -19.70
C PHE A 655 -23.09 5.39 -19.96
N VAL A 656 -23.09 4.14 -20.42
CA VAL A 656 -21.90 3.39 -20.83
C VAL A 656 -21.96 3.22 -22.34
N SER A 657 -20.93 3.70 -23.08
CA SER A 657 -20.83 3.46 -24.53
C SER A 657 -20.29 2.05 -24.81
N PRO A 658 -21.06 1.18 -25.50
CA PRO A 658 -20.60 -0.16 -25.88
C PRO A 658 -19.39 -0.11 -26.83
N GLU A 659 -19.36 0.83 -27.77
CA GLU A 659 -18.28 0.98 -28.76
C GLU A 659 -16.98 1.39 -28.08
N LYS A 660 -17.00 2.38 -27.18
CA LYS A 660 -15.81 2.78 -26.41
C LYS A 660 -15.31 1.65 -25.52
N SER A 661 -16.21 0.87 -24.94
CA SER A 661 -15.85 -0.32 -24.14
C SER A 661 -15.18 -1.39 -25.01
N ALA A 662 -15.64 -1.59 -26.25
CA ALA A 662 -15.02 -2.53 -27.19
C ALA A 662 -13.60 -2.07 -27.60
N ILE A 663 -13.43 -0.79 -27.94
CA ILE A 663 -12.12 -0.21 -28.27
C ILE A 663 -11.16 -0.33 -27.07
N SER A 664 -11.61 0.04 -25.87
CA SER A 664 -10.84 -0.07 -24.63
C SER A 664 -10.39 -1.51 -24.38
N LYS A 665 -11.28 -2.48 -24.56
CA LYS A 665 -10.97 -3.91 -24.41
C LYS A 665 -9.92 -4.38 -25.41
N GLU A 666 -10.02 -3.97 -26.68
CA GLU A 666 -9.03 -4.33 -27.70
C GLU A 666 -7.64 -3.77 -27.36
N ILE A 667 -7.56 -2.51 -26.93
CA ILE A 667 -6.30 -1.89 -26.49
C ILE A 667 -5.73 -2.65 -25.30
N TYR A 668 -6.56 -2.93 -24.28
CA TYR A 668 -6.17 -3.71 -23.10
C TYR A 668 -5.57 -5.07 -23.47
N GLU A 669 -6.27 -5.87 -24.28
CA GLU A 669 -5.85 -7.23 -24.66
C GLU A 669 -4.53 -7.21 -25.45
N LYS A 670 -4.35 -6.22 -26.33
CA LYS A 670 -3.09 -6.05 -27.08
C LYS A 670 -1.91 -5.67 -26.18
N LEU A 671 -2.11 -4.78 -25.21
CA LEU A 671 -1.06 -4.38 -24.26
C LEU A 671 -0.71 -5.52 -23.29
N GLU A 672 -1.70 -6.27 -22.80
CA GLU A 672 -1.49 -7.45 -21.95
C GLU A 672 -0.73 -8.54 -22.70
N SER A 673 -1.09 -8.78 -23.97
CA SER A 673 -0.37 -9.72 -24.83
C SER A 673 1.09 -9.30 -25.01
N LEU A 674 1.35 -8.01 -25.25
CA LEU A 674 2.70 -7.48 -25.40
C LEU A 674 3.54 -7.70 -24.13
N ASP A 675 2.97 -7.41 -22.96
CA ASP A 675 3.63 -7.65 -21.67
C ASP A 675 3.95 -9.14 -21.46
N SER A 676 2.99 -10.02 -21.73
CA SER A 676 3.14 -11.47 -21.57
C SER A 676 4.23 -12.09 -22.46
N GLN A 677 4.55 -11.43 -23.58
CA GLN A 677 5.60 -11.83 -24.51
C GLN A 677 6.99 -11.33 -24.10
N GLY A 678 7.10 -10.59 -22.99
CA GLY A 678 8.35 -9.97 -22.54
C GLY A 678 8.70 -8.69 -23.30
N GLU A 679 7.75 -8.14 -24.05
CA GLU A 679 7.90 -6.92 -24.86
C GLU A 679 7.20 -5.72 -24.22
N GLY A 680 6.81 -5.82 -22.94
CA GLY A 680 6.01 -4.80 -22.25
C GLY A 680 6.65 -3.41 -22.09
N ASN A 681 7.91 -3.24 -22.49
CA ASN A 681 8.61 -1.96 -22.53
C ASN A 681 9.05 -1.57 -23.95
N ASP A 682 8.58 -2.27 -24.98
CA ASP A 682 8.74 -1.89 -26.38
C ASP A 682 7.88 -0.66 -26.68
N LEU A 683 8.48 0.52 -26.56
CA LEU A 683 7.80 1.80 -26.63
C LEU A 683 7.08 2.00 -27.97
N LYS A 684 7.68 1.53 -29.08
CA LYS A 684 7.11 1.63 -30.42
C LYS A 684 5.84 0.80 -30.54
N LYS A 685 5.86 -0.48 -30.14
CA LYS A 685 4.66 -1.33 -30.18
C LYS A 685 3.55 -0.80 -29.29
N ILE A 686 3.87 -0.28 -28.10
CA ILE A 686 2.87 0.37 -27.23
C ILE A 686 2.24 1.58 -27.94
N SER A 687 3.08 2.44 -28.54
CA SER A 687 2.61 3.62 -29.29
C SER A 687 1.71 3.26 -30.48
N ASP A 688 2.06 2.20 -31.22
CA ASP A 688 1.27 1.71 -32.36
C ASP A 688 -0.11 1.21 -31.91
N ILE A 689 -0.17 0.47 -30.80
CA ILE A 689 -1.44 0.01 -30.21
C ILE A 689 -2.33 1.19 -29.82
N LEU A 690 -1.77 2.20 -29.14
CA LEU A 690 -2.53 3.39 -28.72
C LEU A 690 -2.99 4.23 -29.92
N SER A 691 -2.17 4.32 -30.97
CA SER A 691 -2.49 5.05 -32.19
C SER A 691 -3.63 4.39 -32.96
N LEU A 692 -3.62 3.05 -33.07
CA LEU A 692 -4.74 2.30 -33.64
C LEU A 692 -6.05 2.55 -32.87
N GLY A 693 -5.99 2.51 -31.53
CA GLY A 693 -7.14 2.83 -30.67
C GLY A 693 -7.67 4.25 -30.90
N GLN A 694 -6.79 5.23 -31.10
CA GLN A 694 -7.18 6.60 -31.45
C GLN A 694 -7.87 6.68 -32.82
N THR A 695 -7.37 5.98 -33.83
CA THR A 695 -8.02 5.90 -35.14
C THR A 695 -9.42 5.31 -35.03
N GLN A 696 -9.59 4.23 -34.26
CA GLN A 696 -10.90 3.63 -33.99
C GLN A 696 -11.86 4.58 -33.27
N LEU A 697 -11.37 5.30 -32.26
CA LEU A 697 -12.16 6.32 -31.55
C LEU A 697 -12.60 7.45 -32.48
N HIS A 698 -11.71 7.91 -33.36
CA HIS A 698 -12.04 8.95 -34.33
C HIS A 698 -13.12 8.48 -35.32
N MET A 699 -13.05 7.24 -35.81
CA MET A 699 -14.10 6.65 -36.65
C MET A 699 -15.45 6.59 -35.90
N HIS A 700 -15.44 6.21 -34.62
CA HIS A 700 -16.65 6.24 -33.79
C HIS A 700 -17.25 7.65 -33.70
N TYR A 701 -16.42 8.69 -33.54
CA TYR A 701 -16.87 10.08 -33.51
C TYR A 701 -17.49 10.56 -34.81
N GLN A 702 -16.90 10.21 -35.95
CA GLN A 702 -17.48 10.53 -37.23
C GLN A 702 -18.87 9.88 -37.40
N ASN A 703 -19.02 8.62 -37.00
CA ASN A 703 -20.30 7.91 -37.09
C ASN A 703 -21.34 8.49 -36.12
N HIS A 704 -20.96 8.68 -34.85
CA HIS A 704 -21.86 9.23 -33.83
C HIS A 704 -22.31 10.65 -34.16
N PHE A 705 -21.41 11.50 -34.66
CA PHE A 705 -21.73 12.87 -35.05
C PHE A 705 -22.68 12.91 -36.26
N ARG A 706 -22.55 11.99 -37.22
CA ARG A 706 -23.49 11.88 -38.35
C ARG A 706 -24.91 11.54 -37.89
N GLU A 707 -25.04 10.73 -36.84
CA GLU A 707 -26.34 10.29 -36.33
C GLU A 707 -26.97 11.26 -35.31
N HIS A 708 -26.15 11.91 -34.48
CA HIS A 708 -26.64 12.67 -33.31
C HIS A 708 -26.24 14.15 -33.30
N HIS A 709 -25.41 14.60 -34.25
CA HIS A 709 -24.91 15.98 -34.36
C HIS A 709 -24.12 16.51 -33.15
N TYR A 710 -23.55 15.62 -32.32
CA TYR A 710 -22.56 15.97 -31.30
C TYR A 710 -21.50 14.88 -31.12
N LEU A 711 -20.33 15.28 -30.61
CA LEU A 711 -19.23 14.36 -30.29
C LEU A 711 -19.48 13.69 -28.94
N ASN A 712 -19.48 12.36 -28.92
CA ASN A 712 -19.55 11.59 -27.68
C ASN A 712 -18.18 11.56 -27.00
N LYS A 713 -17.67 12.68 -26.48
CA LYS A 713 -16.41 12.72 -25.69
C LYS A 713 -16.68 12.28 -24.24
N GLY A 714 -15.71 11.66 -23.57
CA GLY A 714 -15.87 11.23 -22.19
C GLY A 714 -14.59 10.77 -21.51
N GLU A 715 -14.72 9.92 -20.49
CA GLU A 715 -13.59 9.45 -19.68
C GLU A 715 -12.56 8.64 -20.49
N PHE A 716 -13.01 7.83 -21.44
CA PHE A 716 -12.13 7.05 -22.32
C PHE A 716 -11.11 7.93 -23.06
N ASP A 717 -11.51 9.13 -23.50
CA ASP A 717 -10.63 10.10 -24.15
C ASP A 717 -9.49 10.55 -23.24
N LYS A 718 -9.83 10.85 -21.98
CA LYS A 718 -8.85 11.27 -20.97
C LYS A 718 -7.84 10.14 -20.72
N ILE A 719 -8.33 8.91 -20.61
CA ILE A 719 -7.48 7.71 -20.43
C ILE A 719 -6.54 7.52 -21.62
N LEU A 720 -7.05 7.58 -22.85
CA LEU A 720 -6.24 7.40 -24.05
C LEU A 720 -5.17 8.51 -24.17
N MET A 721 -5.53 9.76 -23.87
CA MET A 721 -4.59 10.87 -23.87
C MET A 721 -3.50 10.71 -22.79
N MET A 722 -3.88 10.32 -21.57
CA MET A 722 -2.94 10.04 -20.49
C MET A 722 -1.97 8.90 -20.84
N ALA A 723 -2.48 7.82 -21.41
CA ALA A 723 -1.68 6.68 -21.87
C ALA A 723 -0.64 7.12 -22.91
N LYS A 724 -1.06 7.86 -23.95
CA LYS A 724 -0.15 8.37 -24.98
C LYS A 724 0.92 9.31 -24.40
N LYS A 725 0.52 10.22 -23.52
CA LYS A 725 1.44 11.15 -22.87
C LYS A 725 2.54 10.40 -22.12
N ARG A 726 2.19 9.38 -21.33
CA ARG A 726 3.17 8.56 -20.59
C ARG A 726 4.19 7.89 -21.51
N VAL A 727 3.73 7.33 -22.64
CA VAL A 727 4.62 6.70 -23.63
C VAL A 727 5.57 7.73 -24.25
N ILE A 728 5.06 8.91 -24.62
CA ILE A 728 5.88 9.99 -25.19
C ILE A 728 6.93 10.49 -24.19
N GLU A 729 6.59 10.62 -22.92
CA GLU A 729 7.55 11.00 -21.87
C GLU A 729 8.69 9.98 -21.75
N GLN A 730 8.40 8.68 -21.88
CA GLN A 730 9.43 7.63 -21.91
C GLN A 730 10.26 7.64 -23.19
N MET A 731 9.64 7.95 -24.34
CA MET A 731 10.35 8.04 -25.62
C MET A 731 11.30 9.24 -25.71
N THR A 732 10.88 10.39 -25.18
CA THR A 732 11.60 11.66 -25.38
C THR A 732 12.52 12.03 -24.22
N GLY A 733 12.35 11.40 -23.05
CA GLY A 733 13.09 11.77 -21.83
C GLY A 733 12.67 13.12 -21.22
N PHE A 734 11.71 13.83 -21.84
CA PHE A 734 11.16 15.09 -21.34
C PHE A 734 9.81 14.85 -20.67
N SER A 735 9.68 15.24 -19.39
CA SER A 735 8.36 15.40 -18.76
C SER A 735 7.65 16.59 -19.41
N ILE A 736 6.54 16.34 -20.10
CA ILE A 736 5.66 17.40 -20.58
C ILE A 736 4.81 17.85 -19.38
N ALA A 737 5.41 18.57 -18.43
CA ALA A 737 4.72 19.05 -17.25
C ALA A 737 4.00 20.40 -17.50
N LYS A 738 2.77 20.47 -16.96
CA LYS A 738 1.89 21.63 -16.76
C LYS A 738 1.20 22.23 -18.00
N ASN A 739 0.02 21.68 -18.31
CA ASN A 739 -1.13 22.39 -18.88
C ASN A 739 -2.42 21.59 -18.60
N THR A 740 -2.58 21.12 -17.36
CA THR A 740 -3.77 20.37 -16.93
C THR A 740 -4.72 21.20 -16.09
N GLU A 741 -4.33 22.41 -15.69
CA GLU A 741 -5.21 23.35 -14.96
C GLU A 741 -6.11 24.18 -15.90
N SER A 742 -5.89 24.17 -17.22
CA SER A 742 -6.71 24.94 -18.17
C SER A 742 -7.85 24.16 -18.81
N ILE A 743 -7.94 22.83 -18.65
CA ILE A 743 -8.97 22.01 -19.33
C ILE A 743 -10.22 21.77 -18.45
N GLU A 744 -10.18 22.12 -17.16
CA GLU A 744 -11.36 22.06 -16.28
C GLU A 744 -12.28 23.30 -16.41
N GLN A 745 -11.91 24.31 -17.22
CA GLN A 745 -12.71 25.53 -17.41
C GLN A 745 -13.22 25.81 -18.81
N ASP A 746 -12.90 24.99 -19.82
CA ASP A 746 -13.51 25.16 -21.15
C ASP A 746 -14.95 24.60 -21.13
N GLN A 747 -15.90 25.48 -20.78
CA GLN A 747 -17.22 25.42 -21.39
C GLN A 747 -17.05 25.40 -22.91
N PRO A 748 -17.92 24.73 -23.67
CA PRO A 748 -17.83 24.77 -25.12
C PRO A 748 -18.17 26.20 -25.57
N ASP A 749 -17.14 27.02 -25.78
CA ASP A 749 -17.30 28.26 -26.53
C ASP A 749 -17.77 27.90 -27.93
N SER A 750 -18.92 28.44 -28.28
CA SER A 750 -19.64 28.23 -29.53
C SER A 750 -18.95 28.79 -30.77
N ASP A 751 -17.73 29.33 -30.65
CA ASP A 751 -17.18 30.29 -31.61
C ASP A 751 -15.96 29.77 -32.40
N GLU A 752 -15.47 28.55 -32.17
CA GLU A 752 -14.44 27.93 -33.03
C GLU A 752 -14.99 27.24 -34.30
N PHE A 753 -16.31 27.31 -34.55
CA PHE A 753 -16.98 26.63 -35.66
C PHE A 753 -17.02 27.39 -37.00
N GLU A 754 -16.44 28.60 -37.11
CA GLU A 754 -16.50 29.37 -38.37
C GLU A 754 -15.26 29.30 -39.28
N SER A 755 -14.13 28.70 -38.89
CA SER A 755 -12.90 28.74 -39.70
C SER A 755 -12.68 27.58 -40.68
N PHE A 756 -13.60 26.60 -40.76
CA PHE A 756 -13.53 25.49 -41.73
C PHE A 756 -14.73 25.47 -42.70
N ARG A 757 -15.06 26.62 -43.27
CA ARG A 757 -15.83 26.71 -44.52
C ARG A 757 -15.03 27.46 -45.58
N PHE A 758 -14.79 26.78 -46.70
CA PHE A 758 -14.17 27.22 -47.97
C PHE A 758 -12.64 27.32 -48.02
N ASN A 759 -11.99 26.20 -48.41
CA ASN A 759 -11.43 26.01 -49.76
C ASN A 759 -11.04 24.55 -49.99
#